data_AF-A0A7Y2GCY9-F1
#
_entry.id   AF-A0A7Y2GCY9-F1
#
_cell.length_a   1.000
_cell.length_b   1.000
_cell.length_c   1.000
_cell.angle_alpha   90.00
_cell.angle_beta   90.00
_cell.angle_gamma   90.00
#
_symmetry.space_group_name_H-M   'P 1'
#
loop_
_entity.id
_entity.type
_entity.pdbx_description
1 polymer ?
#
loop_
_entity_poly.entity_id
_entity_poly.type
_entity_poly.pdbx_seq_one_letter_code
_entity_poly.pdbx_strand_id
1 'polypeptide(L)'
;MRAPTWPRIRRCGGTKRATRTQSSVCAGRLLMTDLVLTGFQQTEKTVSSGIFGANAVYSQLEGGTPADAYTSAADALGMQDFRFGGGQADANPFLMDSRGDYPADGVNMINTVAMPNGDLQPDLRNFLDWIESGDGTRTATLIIPTKHLSTSDYYGFAWEISSFVTRVMNEYGPVISAFEIGNEHWEMGETAYGTKASIATEAIVRGLAAAGVAEADQPSILVQMASAGYAGSEFPGTPDGPGFRERAEAANSQIIAQLSDVARDAIDGVVEHYYYNKPDRIFSEMSLEKNYINVDLGVWQEELNRELEVHITEWNIRTTAFSQQGMVAGSTLLKQFENMVDLGVDTAHIWALDFHSRTALTLDTDEGARLDAQGRLTNSAHGAVFDLLSENAVGKDLVDVSFANQPDDVEVTAFADTSETVMYISSRSLETESFHLDLSAFLTDDYWISGVKISMDEATSNGRQWERGVAADAIMLQGAPYYYNEHDVDIVYTDLSFSDAADIHFDLKPFEVIEITLQQTVDELTLAEAVSADASNYVLTTRALDALTGSNNLDVLAIADIVSDLEQALSQQGSFLPPTSVPGLYAGSQIPGQASAVRSGGSLYYGNAENDILLDLESGIATWAGHSGHLTQIEWMTGGTDRDTLLGGDHSAVLSGLSGNDRLFGDGGADWLIGGSGNDFLNGGVGTDTAAFAGDQRSFTLTFSAVNDNLMIEDRRPGGEGTDTLRRVEFLDFEREIDLFGGNPMPLDMFLDARAVPADEFIEIIELYIAYFNRAPDAIGLNYWANLYANGISLEKMAANFFTQPETQMVYQSVLDTDGTLDIGNRAKVEDFVSQVYGNVLGRQPDSAGFNFWVEELQHDPTISPDIFILAIIGGAKFPANPTPQTLADQDYLATKADIGAYFAITRGMSDTGDAAQSMALFNGTDWSLDAAIASIDAHYDQALDPYSGDFLMPLVGVIDDPFGVG
;
A
#
# COMPACT_ATOMS: atom_id res chain seq x y z
N MET A 1 3.86 33.13 50.59
CA MET A 1 2.89 34.11 51.13
C MET A 1 2.43 35.03 50.00
N ARG A 2 1.24 34.77 49.45
CA ARG A 2 0.27 35.72 48.86
C ARG A 2 -0.94 34.88 48.46
N ALA A 3 -2.09 35.16 49.08
CA ALA A 3 -3.33 34.43 48.88
C ALA A 3 -4.02 34.87 47.57
N PRO A 4 -4.75 33.98 46.88
CA PRO A 4 -5.54 34.37 45.72
C PRO A 4 -6.86 35.03 46.16
N THR A 5 -7.20 36.09 45.43
CA THR A 5 -8.36 36.95 45.59
C THR A 5 -9.59 36.36 44.88
N TRP A 6 -10.68 36.20 45.62
CA TRP A 6 -12.02 35.86 45.12
C TRP A 6 -12.66 37.03 44.33
N PRO A 7 -13.35 36.80 43.19
CA PRO A 7 -14.19 37.81 42.59
C PRO A 7 -15.55 37.94 43.32
N ARG A 8 -15.95 39.19 43.53
CA ARG A 8 -17.19 39.60 44.21
C ARG A 8 -18.42 39.54 43.30
N ILE A 9 -19.50 39.04 43.90
CA ILE A 9 -20.91 39.21 43.54
C ILE A 9 -21.21 40.67 43.12
N ARG A 10 -21.74 40.88 41.90
CA ARG A 10 -22.40 42.14 41.50
C ARG A 10 -23.90 41.95 41.36
N ARG A 11 -24.62 42.85 42.03
CA ARG A 11 -26.08 43.00 42.01
C ARG A 11 -26.60 43.51 40.67
N CYS A 12 -27.80 43.06 40.33
CA CYS A 12 -28.64 43.49 39.22
C CYS A 12 -28.92 45.00 39.23
N GLY A 13 -28.78 45.64 38.06
CA GLY A 13 -29.27 46.97 37.74
C GLY A 13 -29.60 47.03 36.25
N GLY A 14 -30.89 47.11 35.91
CA GLY A 14 -31.38 46.98 34.54
C GLY A 14 -31.39 48.29 33.74
N THR A 15 -31.38 48.16 32.42
CA THR A 15 -32.12 49.01 31.46
C THR A 15 -32.43 48.19 30.19
N LYS A 16 -33.55 48.54 29.54
CA LYS A 16 -34.40 47.71 28.67
C LYS A 16 -33.92 47.61 27.21
N ARG A 17 -34.05 46.43 26.60
CA ARG A 17 -34.91 46.15 25.42
C ARG A 17 -35.07 44.64 25.20
N ALA A 18 -36.18 44.25 24.59
CA ALA A 18 -36.87 42.98 24.77
C ALA A 18 -36.38 41.84 23.86
N THR A 19 -36.36 40.62 24.41
CA THR A 19 -37.20 39.46 24.00
C THR A 19 -37.19 38.40 25.12
N ARG A 20 -38.31 37.67 25.27
CA ARG A 20 -38.61 36.58 26.25
C ARG A 20 -37.50 35.50 26.23
N THR A 21 -37.14 34.77 27.29
CA THR A 21 -37.85 34.36 28.53
C THR A 21 -36.80 34.05 29.61
N GLN A 22 -36.97 34.58 30.83
CA GLN A 22 -36.24 34.13 32.03
C GLN A 22 -36.98 32.93 32.62
N SER A 23 -36.30 31.81 32.89
CA SER A 23 -36.83 30.76 33.76
C SER A 23 -36.41 31.04 35.21
N SER A 24 -37.42 31.10 36.06
CA SER A 24 -37.32 31.19 37.52
C SER A 24 -37.13 29.79 38.10
N VAL A 25 -36.25 29.68 39.10
CA VAL A 25 -36.17 28.52 39.99
C VAL A 25 -37.53 28.31 40.67
N CYS A 26 -38.24 27.27 40.25
CA CYS A 26 -39.33 26.59 40.93
C CYS A 26 -39.15 25.11 40.62
N ALA A 27 -39.37 24.24 41.61
CA ALA A 27 -39.40 22.79 41.44
C ALA A 27 -40.35 22.44 40.28
N GLY A 28 -39.76 22.24 39.10
CA GLY A 28 -40.46 22.08 37.84
C GLY A 28 -40.37 20.63 37.44
N ARG A 29 -41.52 20.02 37.21
CA ARG A 29 -41.66 18.76 36.47
C ARG A 29 -40.82 18.89 35.20
N LEU A 30 -39.84 18.01 34.98
CA LEU A 30 -39.12 17.91 33.71
C LEU A 30 -40.19 17.89 32.60
N LEU A 31 -40.08 18.81 31.64
CA LEU A 31 -40.95 18.79 30.47
C LEU A 31 -40.51 17.59 29.65
N MET A 32 -41.46 16.70 29.37
CA MET A 32 -41.20 15.50 28.60
C MET A 32 -41.13 15.86 27.11
N THR A 33 -40.04 15.47 26.45
CA THR A 33 -39.85 15.61 25.01
C THR A 33 -40.51 14.42 24.31
N ASP A 34 -41.52 14.70 23.49
CA ASP A 34 -42.20 13.69 22.67
C ASP A 34 -41.47 13.52 21.32
N LEU A 35 -40.69 12.44 21.17
CA LEU A 35 -40.05 12.02 19.94
C LEU A 35 -40.94 11.01 19.22
N VAL A 36 -41.68 11.47 18.21
CA VAL A 36 -42.59 10.60 17.43
C VAL A 36 -41.98 10.32 16.08
N LEU A 37 -41.73 9.05 15.76
CA LEU A 37 -41.12 8.65 14.48
C LEU A 37 -42.07 9.00 13.32
N THR A 38 -41.57 9.70 12.31
CA THR A 38 -42.33 10.18 11.14
C THR A 38 -41.75 9.74 9.80
N GLY A 39 -40.46 9.39 9.76
CA GLY A 39 -39.78 8.90 8.57
C GLY A 39 -38.73 7.86 8.96
N PHE A 40 -38.59 6.85 8.11
CA PHE A 40 -37.66 5.74 8.25
C PHE A 40 -37.31 5.25 6.85
N GLN A 41 -36.04 5.36 6.45
CA GLN A 41 -35.57 4.95 5.14
C GLN A 41 -34.16 4.38 5.24
N GLN A 42 -33.97 3.11 4.86
CA GLN A 42 -32.63 2.54 4.69
C GLN A 42 -31.91 3.22 3.52
N THR A 43 -30.63 3.52 3.70
CA THR A 43 -29.78 4.20 2.71
C THR A 43 -29.06 3.22 1.78
N GLU A 44 -29.15 1.91 2.04
CA GLU A 44 -28.38 0.84 1.37
C GLU A 44 -26.86 0.96 1.62
N LYS A 45 -26.44 1.77 2.61
CA LYS A 45 -25.05 1.84 3.08
C LYS A 45 -24.87 0.90 4.27
N THR A 46 -24.34 -0.28 3.99
CA THR A 46 -24.09 -1.31 5.00
C THR A 46 -22.86 -1.00 5.83
N VAL A 47 -22.92 -1.23 7.14
CA VAL A 47 -21.77 -1.11 8.04
C VAL A 47 -20.80 -2.26 7.81
N SER A 48 -19.62 -1.95 7.29
CA SER A 48 -18.50 -2.89 7.16
C SER A 48 -17.91 -3.24 8.52
N SER A 49 -17.48 -4.51 8.69
CA SER A 49 -16.69 -4.90 9.87
C SER A 49 -15.29 -4.28 9.87
N GLY A 50 -14.76 -3.91 8.70
CA GLY A 50 -13.45 -3.26 8.55
C GLY A 50 -13.35 -1.89 9.21
N ILE A 51 -14.48 -1.21 9.49
CA ILE A 51 -14.49 0.08 10.22
C ILE A 51 -13.98 -0.09 11.66
N PHE A 52 -14.00 -1.32 12.20
CA PHE A 52 -13.53 -1.67 13.53
C PHE A 52 -12.06 -2.12 13.51
N GLY A 53 -11.18 -1.26 13.01
CA GLY A 53 -9.73 -1.45 13.03
C GLY A 53 -9.02 -0.52 14.02
N ALA A 54 -7.72 -0.77 14.23
CA ALA A 54 -6.89 -0.01 15.16
C ALA A 54 -5.50 0.33 14.62
N ASN A 55 -4.97 1.49 15.02
CA ASN A 55 -3.57 1.82 14.78
C ASN A 55 -2.65 1.08 15.78
N ALA A 56 -1.59 0.43 15.27
CA ALA A 56 -0.52 -0.17 16.07
C ALA A 56 0.69 0.78 16.06
N VAL A 57 0.69 1.75 16.97
CA VAL A 57 1.69 2.83 17.02
C VAL A 57 3.06 2.29 17.40
N TYR A 58 4.04 2.39 16.49
CA TYR A 58 5.35 1.72 16.64
C TYR A 58 6.04 1.97 17.98
N SER A 59 6.11 3.22 18.42
CA SER A 59 6.75 3.63 19.70
C SER A 59 6.06 3.09 20.96
N GLN A 60 4.92 2.42 20.82
CA GLN A 60 4.20 1.76 21.91
C GLN A 60 4.32 0.23 21.86
N LEU A 61 5.01 -0.30 20.85
CA LEU A 61 5.24 -1.72 20.69
C LEU A 61 6.59 -2.09 21.31
N GLU A 62 6.66 -3.22 22.01
CA GLU A 62 7.93 -3.74 22.54
C GLU A 62 8.64 -4.54 21.44
N GLY A 63 9.53 -3.86 20.70
CA GLY A 63 10.23 -4.46 19.55
C GLY A 63 9.24 -4.95 18.49
N GLY A 64 8.21 -4.16 18.20
CA GLY A 64 7.15 -4.50 17.24
C GLY A 64 6.02 -5.38 17.80
N THR A 65 6.14 -5.93 19.00
CA THR A 65 5.07 -6.75 19.60
C THR A 65 4.06 -5.86 20.36
N PRO A 66 2.75 -5.94 20.07
CA PRO A 66 1.72 -5.31 20.90
C PRO A 66 1.73 -5.84 22.34
N ALA A 67 1.55 -4.94 23.31
CA ALA A 67 1.49 -5.32 24.72
C ALA A 67 0.22 -6.11 25.07
N ASP A 68 0.22 -6.80 26.22
CA ASP A 68 -0.95 -7.52 26.73
C ASP A 68 -2.17 -6.60 26.89
N ALA A 69 -1.95 -5.35 27.32
CA ALA A 69 -3.00 -4.35 27.45
C ALA A 69 -3.68 -4.03 26.11
N TYR A 70 -2.87 -3.73 25.08
CA TYR A 70 -3.35 -3.51 23.71
C TYR A 70 -4.07 -4.74 23.16
N THR A 71 -3.51 -5.94 23.35
CA THR A 71 -4.12 -7.19 22.88
C THR A 71 -5.46 -7.43 23.55
N SER A 72 -5.56 -7.22 24.87
CA SER A 72 -6.82 -7.36 25.60
C SER A 72 -7.89 -6.36 25.13
N ALA A 73 -7.49 -5.16 24.74
CA ALA A 73 -8.38 -4.14 24.19
C ALA A 73 -8.87 -4.50 22.79
N ALA A 74 -7.97 -5.01 21.94
CA ALA A 74 -8.29 -5.46 20.60
C ALA A 74 -9.29 -6.62 20.63
N ASP A 75 -9.06 -7.60 21.50
CA ASP A 75 -9.93 -8.77 21.68
C ASP A 75 -11.29 -8.40 22.25
N ALA A 76 -11.32 -7.49 23.23
CA ALA A 76 -12.57 -7.06 23.86
C ALA A 76 -13.50 -6.33 22.87
N LEU A 77 -12.93 -5.59 21.93
CA LEU A 77 -13.69 -4.79 20.97
C LEU A 77 -13.88 -5.47 19.60
N GLY A 78 -13.35 -6.69 19.43
CA GLY A 78 -13.48 -7.46 18.20
C GLY A 78 -12.76 -6.83 17.00
N MET A 79 -11.60 -6.21 17.23
CA MET A 79 -10.85 -5.49 16.19
C MET A 79 -10.27 -6.46 15.15
N GLN A 80 -10.48 -6.16 13.86
CA GLN A 80 -10.11 -7.06 12.75
C GLN A 80 -8.90 -6.58 11.94
N ASP A 81 -8.77 -5.29 11.67
CA ASP A 81 -7.67 -4.75 10.86
C ASP A 81 -6.73 -3.85 11.68
N PHE A 82 -5.43 -4.04 11.53
CA PHE A 82 -4.41 -3.33 12.28
C PHE A 82 -3.42 -2.62 11.36
N ARG A 83 -3.37 -1.30 11.46
CA ARG A 83 -2.44 -0.46 10.70
C ARG A 83 -1.09 -0.38 11.40
N PHE A 84 -0.06 -0.98 10.80
CA PHE A 84 1.25 -1.09 11.44
C PHE A 84 2.08 0.19 11.39
N GLY A 85 2.63 0.57 12.53
CA GLY A 85 3.51 1.71 12.71
C GLY A 85 2.79 3.05 12.84
N GLY A 86 1.51 3.13 12.43
CA GLY A 86 0.75 4.38 12.32
C GLY A 86 1.55 5.45 11.55
N GLY A 87 1.35 6.73 11.87
CA GLY A 87 2.14 7.80 11.25
C GLY A 87 3.66 7.74 11.48
N GLN A 88 4.17 6.85 12.36
CA GLN A 88 5.61 6.68 12.60
C GLN A 88 6.30 5.80 11.55
N ALA A 89 5.55 5.04 10.76
CA ALA A 89 6.11 4.29 9.64
C ALA A 89 6.61 5.20 8.51
N ASP A 90 5.96 6.36 8.32
CA ASP A 90 6.35 7.35 7.32
C ASP A 90 6.89 8.65 7.96
N ALA A 91 7.55 8.55 9.13
CA ALA A 91 8.14 9.71 9.76
C ALA A 91 9.27 10.30 8.91
N ASN A 92 9.37 11.63 8.86
CA ASN A 92 10.49 12.30 8.20
C ASN A 92 11.72 12.31 9.13
N PRO A 93 12.82 11.59 8.81
CA PRO A 93 14.00 11.51 9.67
C PRO A 93 14.76 12.84 9.78
N PHE A 94 14.47 13.79 8.89
CA PHE A 94 15.12 15.11 8.84
C PHE A 94 14.30 16.22 9.49
N LEU A 95 13.16 15.92 10.12
CA LEU A 95 12.34 16.91 10.81
C LEU A 95 12.29 16.64 12.31
N MET A 96 12.52 17.68 13.11
CA MET A 96 12.46 17.57 14.57
C MET A 96 11.01 17.43 15.05
N ASP A 97 10.80 16.55 16.02
CA ASP A 97 9.54 16.43 16.72
C ASP A 97 9.26 17.63 17.66
N SER A 98 8.09 17.63 18.32
CA SER A 98 7.69 18.69 19.25
C SER A 98 8.61 18.85 20.48
N ARG A 99 9.51 17.90 20.74
CA ARG A 99 10.51 17.92 21.82
C ARG A 99 11.86 18.43 21.31
N GLY A 100 12.02 18.62 20.01
CA GLY A 100 13.24 19.10 19.36
C GLY A 100 14.21 17.98 18.97
N ASP A 101 13.77 16.72 19.01
CA ASP A 101 14.58 15.55 18.68
C ASP A 101 14.26 15.09 17.24
N TYR A 102 15.28 14.65 16.50
CA TYR A 102 15.05 13.99 15.21
C TYR A 102 14.55 12.56 15.43
N PRO A 103 13.56 12.09 14.67
CA PRO A 103 13.20 10.68 14.62
C PRO A 103 14.43 9.82 14.28
N ALA A 104 14.64 8.77 15.05
CA ALA A 104 15.65 7.76 14.78
C ALA A 104 14.94 6.43 14.51
N ASP A 105 15.32 5.79 13.41
CA ASP A 105 14.83 4.46 13.02
C ASP A 105 15.06 3.46 14.16
N GLY A 106 14.02 2.71 14.50
CA GLY A 106 14.01 1.76 15.63
C GLY A 106 13.71 2.35 17.02
N VAL A 107 13.61 3.69 17.15
CA VAL A 107 13.33 4.35 18.46
C VAL A 107 11.94 4.98 18.49
N ASN A 108 11.62 5.79 17.49
CA ASN A 108 10.33 6.49 17.39
C ASN A 108 9.74 6.44 15.98
N MET A 109 10.40 5.74 15.07
CA MET A 109 9.98 5.52 13.69
C MET A 109 10.47 4.15 13.23
N ILE A 110 9.84 3.63 12.18
CA ILE A 110 10.23 2.38 11.53
C ILE A 110 10.14 2.55 10.03
N ASN A 111 11.20 2.22 9.28
CA ASN A 111 11.05 1.97 7.85
C ASN A 111 10.60 0.52 7.65
N THR A 112 9.32 0.32 7.35
CA THR A 112 8.68 -0.99 7.12
C THR A 112 9.30 -1.75 5.95
N VAL A 113 9.73 -1.04 4.91
CA VAL A 113 10.28 -1.61 3.66
C VAL A 113 11.75 -2.02 3.81
N ALA A 114 12.47 -1.49 4.80
CA ALA A 114 13.88 -1.81 4.97
C ALA A 114 14.07 -3.32 5.21
N MET A 115 15.02 -3.93 4.48
CA MET A 115 15.31 -5.37 4.58
C MET A 115 16.79 -5.63 4.90
N PRO A 116 17.22 -5.49 6.17
CA PRO A 116 18.60 -5.72 6.56
C PRO A 116 19.00 -7.18 6.30
N ASN A 117 20.08 -7.38 5.53
CA ASN A 117 20.53 -8.69 5.05
C ASN A 117 19.52 -9.43 4.14
N GLY A 118 18.57 -8.70 3.54
CA GLY A 118 17.54 -9.27 2.65
C GLY A 118 16.36 -9.90 3.36
N ASP A 119 16.25 -9.76 4.68
CA ASP A 119 15.13 -10.26 5.49
C ASP A 119 14.24 -9.11 5.99
N LEU A 120 12.96 -9.39 6.26
CA LEU A 120 12.04 -8.45 6.89
C LEU A 120 12.60 -7.95 8.23
N GLN A 121 12.37 -6.68 8.55
CA GLN A 121 12.72 -6.10 9.85
C GLN A 121 12.16 -6.96 11.00
N PRO A 122 12.96 -7.25 12.05
CA PRO A 122 12.51 -8.07 13.17
C PRO A 122 11.23 -7.56 13.84
N ASP A 123 11.10 -6.23 13.96
CA ASP A 123 9.94 -5.61 14.60
C ASP A 123 8.66 -5.78 13.78
N LEU A 124 8.76 -5.66 12.44
CA LEU A 124 7.64 -5.96 11.56
C LEU A 124 7.26 -7.44 11.66
N ARG A 125 8.25 -8.34 11.69
CA ARG A 125 8.00 -9.77 11.86
C ARG A 125 7.24 -10.06 13.15
N ASN A 126 7.68 -9.50 14.27
CA ASN A 126 7.04 -9.71 15.57
C ASN A 126 5.58 -9.24 15.57
N PHE A 127 5.28 -8.14 14.86
CA PHE A 127 3.91 -7.68 14.67
C PHE A 127 3.07 -8.66 13.82
N LEU A 128 3.60 -9.11 12.68
CA LEU A 128 2.89 -10.04 11.80
C LEU A 128 2.68 -11.42 12.45
N ASP A 129 3.65 -11.90 13.23
CA ASP A 129 3.50 -13.10 14.06
C ASP A 129 2.38 -12.92 15.10
N TRP A 130 2.22 -11.73 15.68
CA TRP A 130 1.10 -11.43 16.59
C TRP A 130 -0.26 -11.44 15.87
N ILE A 131 -0.32 -10.92 14.64
CA ILE A 131 -1.53 -10.98 13.79
C ILE A 131 -1.92 -12.44 13.54
N GLU A 132 -0.99 -13.27 13.04
CA GLU A 132 -1.23 -14.70 12.78
C GLU A 132 -1.61 -15.50 14.03
N SER A 133 -1.09 -15.11 15.20
CA SER A 133 -1.38 -15.76 16.47
C SER A 133 -2.78 -15.46 17.04
N GLY A 134 -3.52 -14.54 16.42
CA GLY A 134 -4.86 -14.14 16.82
C GLY A 134 -5.92 -15.22 16.62
N ASP A 135 -7.18 -14.80 16.54
CA ASP A 135 -8.32 -15.69 16.31
C ASP A 135 -8.51 -16.11 14.83
N GLY A 136 -7.55 -15.74 13.97
CA GLY A 136 -7.60 -15.99 12.52
C GLY A 136 -8.39 -14.96 11.73
N THR A 137 -8.93 -13.92 12.38
CA THR A 137 -9.66 -12.82 11.71
C THR A 137 -8.81 -11.56 11.55
N ARG A 138 -7.67 -11.49 12.25
CA ARG A 138 -6.80 -10.32 12.24
C ARG A 138 -6.06 -10.18 10.91
N THR A 139 -6.00 -8.95 10.42
CA THR A 139 -5.30 -8.57 9.20
C THR A 139 -4.47 -7.31 9.42
N ALA A 140 -3.54 -7.03 8.50
CA ALA A 140 -2.57 -5.96 8.60
C ALA A 140 -2.57 -5.04 7.37
N THR A 141 -2.73 -3.74 7.64
CA THR A 141 -2.41 -2.68 6.69
C THR A 141 -0.98 -2.20 6.90
N LEU A 142 -0.14 -2.29 5.85
CA LEU A 142 1.28 -1.94 5.90
C LEU A 142 1.57 -0.64 5.16
N ILE A 143 2.23 0.30 5.83
CA ILE A 143 2.53 1.62 5.25
C ILE A 143 3.84 1.55 4.45
N ILE A 144 3.83 2.01 3.21
CA ILE A 144 5.00 2.22 2.36
C ILE A 144 5.50 3.67 2.56
N PRO A 145 6.70 3.88 3.12
CA PRO A 145 7.15 5.21 3.50
C PRO A 145 7.52 6.06 2.29
N THR A 146 7.20 7.35 2.35
CA THR A 146 7.39 8.36 1.31
C THR A 146 8.29 9.52 1.74
N LYS A 147 8.43 9.82 3.05
CA LYS A 147 9.12 11.02 3.55
C LYS A 147 10.61 10.87 3.80
N HIS A 148 11.11 9.64 3.88
CA HIS A 148 12.51 9.37 4.21
C HIS A 148 13.50 9.61 3.06
N LEU A 149 13.00 9.84 1.84
CA LEU A 149 13.80 10.08 0.63
C LEU A 149 13.30 11.29 -0.16
N SER A 150 14.19 11.88 -0.96
CA SER A 150 13.78 12.85 -1.99
C SER A 150 13.01 12.15 -3.12
N THR A 151 12.25 12.88 -3.94
CA THR A 151 11.54 12.27 -5.10
C THR A 151 12.49 11.62 -6.09
N SER A 152 13.68 12.20 -6.33
CA SER A 152 14.69 11.59 -7.21
C SER A 152 15.27 10.30 -6.63
N ASP A 153 15.47 10.24 -5.31
CA ASP A 153 15.99 9.03 -4.65
C ASP A 153 14.92 7.92 -4.57
N TYR A 154 13.64 8.30 -4.61
CA TYR A 154 12.52 7.37 -4.50
C TYR A 154 12.43 6.38 -5.67
N TYR A 155 12.92 6.75 -6.86
CA TYR A 155 13.02 5.83 -8.00
C TYR A 155 13.92 4.63 -7.72
N GLY A 156 15.04 4.83 -7.02
CA GLY A 156 15.92 3.73 -6.61
C GLY A 156 15.28 2.85 -5.53
N PHE A 157 14.45 3.46 -4.68
CA PHE A 157 13.71 2.77 -3.61
C PHE A 157 12.57 1.88 -4.13
N ALA A 158 12.10 2.09 -5.37
CA ALA A 158 11.08 1.24 -6.00
C ALA A 158 11.45 -0.25 -6.00
N TRP A 159 12.74 -0.57 -6.16
CA TRP A 159 13.20 -1.95 -6.11
C TRP A 159 13.16 -2.55 -4.70
N GLU A 160 13.46 -1.74 -3.68
CA GLU A 160 13.35 -2.15 -2.28
C GLU A 160 11.89 -2.41 -1.91
N ILE A 161 10.96 -1.54 -2.36
CA ILE A 161 9.51 -1.74 -2.21
C ILE A 161 9.08 -3.05 -2.87
N SER A 162 9.47 -3.28 -4.13
CA SER A 162 9.09 -4.50 -4.88
C SER A 162 9.60 -5.77 -4.17
N SER A 163 10.86 -5.74 -3.71
CA SER A 163 11.48 -6.85 -3.00
C SER A 163 10.83 -7.08 -1.63
N PHE A 164 10.48 -6.01 -0.93
CA PHE A 164 9.76 -6.06 0.34
C PHE A 164 8.37 -6.68 0.18
N VAL A 165 7.59 -6.20 -0.79
CA VAL A 165 6.25 -6.73 -1.08
C VAL A 165 6.35 -8.21 -1.46
N THR A 166 7.30 -8.57 -2.32
CA THR A 166 7.54 -9.98 -2.67
C THR A 166 7.80 -10.82 -1.43
N ARG A 167 8.65 -10.32 -0.52
CA ARG A 167 9.05 -11.05 0.68
C ARG A 167 7.91 -11.18 1.68
N VAL A 168 7.20 -10.10 1.96
CA VAL A 168 6.10 -10.12 2.94
C VAL A 168 4.94 -10.96 2.44
N MET A 169 4.61 -10.93 1.15
CA MET A 169 3.55 -11.78 0.61
C MET A 169 3.90 -13.26 0.62
N ASN A 170 5.16 -13.62 0.34
CA ASN A 170 5.62 -15.01 0.43
C ASN A 170 5.61 -15.57 1.86
N GLU A 171 5.81 -14.73 2.88
CA GLU A 171 5.88 -15.16 4.27
C GLU A 171 4.57 -15.00 5.05
N TYR A 172 3.78 -13.96 4.75
CA TYR A 172 2.63 -13.51 5.55
C TYR A 172 1.40 -13.13 4.69
N GLY A 173 1.40 -13.44 3.39
CA GLY A 173 0.36 -13.01 2.44
C GLY A 173 -1.09 -13.15 2.92
N PRO A 174 -1.51 -14.28 3.55
CA PRO A 174 -2.89 -14.46 4.00
C PRO A 174 -3.40 -13.47 5.06
N VAL A 175 -2.51 -12.74 5.75
CA VAL A 175 -2.88 -11.75 6.77
C VAL A 175 -2.64 -10.30 6.34
N ILE A 176 -2.13 -10.07 5.14
CA ILE A 176 -1.96 -8.71 4.62
C ILE A 176 -3.26 -8.30 3.93
N SER A 177 -3.89 -7.23 4.41
CA SER A 177 -5.12 -6.69 3.82
C SER A 177 -4.84 -5.55 2.84
N ALA A 178 -3.84 -4.70 3.13
CA ALA A 178 -3.56 -3.55 2.30
C ALA A 178 -2.11 -3.03 2.41
N PHE A 179 -1.66 -2.36 1.34
CA PHE A 179 -0.48 -1.49 1.34
C PHE A 179 -0.90 -0.02 1.22
N GLU A 180 -0.61 0.78 2.24
CA GLU A 180 -0.91 2.21 2.27
C GLU A 180 0.30 3.05 1.88
N ILE A 181 0.17 3.92 0.88
CA ILE A 181 1.29 4.72 0.40
C ILE A 181 1.40 6.03 1.16
N GLY A 182 2.36 6.06 2.09
CA GLY A 182 2.71 7.20 2.91
C GLY A 182 1.73 7.48 4.05
N ASN A 183 2.00 8.55 4.80
CA ASN A 183 1.11 9.05 5.84
C ASN A 183 1.25 10.56 6.00
N GLU A 184 0.15 11.29 5.88
CA GLU A 184 0.07 12.75 6.05
C GLU A 184 1.14 13.48 5.22
N HIS A 185 1.08 13.32 3.90
CA HIS A 185 2.12 13.80 2.96
C HIS A 185 2.32 15.33 2.93
N TRP A 186 1.51 16.09 3.67
CA TRP A 186 1.30 17.54 3.59
C TRP A 186 2.56 18.37 3.37
N GLU A 187 3.67 18.07 4.07
CA GLU A 187 4.91 18.86 4.00
C GLU A 187 5.66 18.71 2.67
N MET A 188 5.36 17.66 1.90
CA MET A 188 6.00 17.33 0.63
C MET A 188 5.36 18.07 -0.56
N GLY A 189 4.07 18.41 -0.45
CA GLY A 189 3.26 18.89 -1.57
C GLY A 189 2.69 17.75 -2.43
N GLU A 190 1.58 18.06 -3.11
CA GLU A 190 0.77 17.13 -3.90
C GLU A 190 1.52 16.57 -5.11
N THR A 191 2.34 17.38 -5.80
CA THR A 191 3.11 16.95 -6.97
C THR A 191 4.17 15.92 -6.59
N ALA A 192 4.94 16.21 -5.54
CA ALA A 192 6.00 15.32 -5.09
C ALA A 192 5.43 14.03 -4.49
N TYR A 193 4.33 14.12 -3.73
CA TYR A 193 3.63 12.95 -3.23
C TYR A 193 3.03 12.11 -4.35
N GLY A 194 2.29 12.70 -5.29
CA GLY A 194 1.68 11.97 -6.41
C GLY A 194 2.72 11.24 -7.27
N THR A 195 3.89 11.85 -7.49
CA THR A 195 5.00 11.18 -8.19
C THR A 195 5.48 9.94 -7.43
N LYS A 196 5.67 10.04 -6.11
CA LYS A 196 6.08 8.90 -5.28
C LYS A 196 4.98 7.85 -5.16
N ALA A 197 3.72 8.26 -5.11
CA ALA A 197 2.57 7.36 -5.10
C ALA A 197 2.52 6.52 -6.38
N SER A 198 2.77 7.11 -7.55
CA SER A 198 2.88 6.36 -8.81
C SER A 198 4.00 5.31 -8.74
N ILE A 199 5.20 5.73 -8.34
CA ILE A 199 6.38 4.85 -8.25
C ILE A 199 6.14 3.70 -7.25
N ALA A 200 5.60 4.00 -6.07
CA ALA A 200 5.32 3.01 -5.05
C ALA A 200 4.24 2.03 -5.51
N THR A 201 3.17 2.51 -6.15
CA THR A 201 2.10 1.65 -6.69
C THR A 201 2.66 0.66 -7.69
N GLU A 202 3.41 1.13 -8.68
CA GLU A 202 4.03 0.26 -9.69
C GLU A 202 5.03 -0.74 -9.06
N ALA A 203 5.75 -0.32 -8.01
CA ALA A 203 6.62 -1.21 -7.26
C ALA A 203 5.86 -2.28 -6.47
N ILE A 204 4.72 -1.93 -5.87
CA ILE A 204 3.84 -2.90 -5.18
C ILE A 204 3.30 -3.89 -6.20
N VAL A 205 2.78 -3.44 -7.35
CA VAL A 205 2.32 -4.31 -8.45
C VAL A 205 3.41 -5.30 -8.87
N ARG A 206 4.63 -4.81 -9.11
CA ARG A 206 5.79 -5.67 -9.43
C ARG A 206 6.08 -6.70 -8.33
N GLY A 207 6.02 -6.29 -7.05
CA GLY A 207 6.24 -7.19 -5.92
C GLY A 207 5.14 -8.24 -5.74
N LEU A 208 3.88 -7.87 -5.96
CA LEU A 208 2.74 -8.80 -5.91
C LEU A 208 2.85 -9.84 -7.04
N ALA A 209 3.18 -9.40 -8.26
CA ALA A 209 3.43 -10.27 -9.39
C ALA A 209 4.60 -11.23 -9.14
N ALA A 210 5.72 -10.74 -8.59
CA ALA A 210 6.87 -11.56 -8.26
C ALA A 210 6.61 -12.57 -7.12
N ALA A 211 5.70 -12.28 -6.19
CA ALA A 211 5.21 -13.25 -5.22
C ALA A 211 4.22 -14.26 -5.82
N GLY A 212 3.77 -14.05 -7.06
CA GLY A 212 2.78 -14.88 -7.75
C GLY A 212 1.42 -14.87 -7.07
N VAL A 213 1.03 -13.73 -6.49
CA VAL A 213 -0.29 -13.53 -5.88
C VAL A 213 -1.31 -13.29 -6.99
N ALA A 214 -2.33 -14.14 -7.07
CA ALA A 214 -3.41 -13.98 -8.03
C ALA A 214 -4.17 -12.68 -7.74
N GLU A 215 -4.64 -11.99 -8.77
CA GLU A 215 -5.33 -10.68 -8.65
C GLU A 215 -6.48 -10.70 -7.63
N ALA A 216 -7.27 -11.78 -7.58
CA ALA A 216 -8.37 -11.92 -6.63
C ALA A 216 -7.94 -12.07 -5.15
N ASP A 217 -6.67 -12.42 -4.91
CA ASP A 217 -6.08 -12.61 -3.58
C ASP A 217 -5.09 -11.48 -3.23
N GLN A 218 -4.98 -10.43 -4.07
CA GLN A 218 -4.08 -9.32 -3.82
C GLN A 218 -4.62 -8.40 -2.72
N PRO A 219 -3.76 -7.93 -1.81
CA PRO A 219 -4.13 -6.89 -0.85
C PRO A 219 -4.35 -5.55 -1.57
N SER A 220 -5.25 -4.73 -1.02
CA SER A 220 -5.59 -3.43 -1.60
C SER A 220 -4.38 -2.49 -1.64
N ILE A 221 -4.19 -1.77 -2.75
CA ILE A 221 -3.22 -0.69 -2.85
C ILE A 221 -3.92 0.65 -2.59
N LEU A 222 -3.51 1.34 -1.53
CA LEU A 222 -4.18 2.52 -1.02
C LEU A 222 -3.34 3.78 -1.19
N VAL A 223 -3.96 4.85 -1.69
CA VAL A 223 -3.32 6.17 -1.87
C VAL A 223 -4.04 7.23 -1.04
N GLN A 224 -3.28 8.08 -0.36
CA GLN A 224 -3.82 9.15 0.46
C GLN A 224 -4.31 10.33 -0.39
N MET A 225 -5.55 10.77 -0.15
CA MET A 225 -6.12 11.94 -0.79
C MET A 225 -5.45 13.23 -0.32
N ALA A 226 -5.61 14.30 -1.09
CA ALA A 226 -5.06 15.61 -0.76
C ALA A 226 -5.96 16.34 0.25
N SER A 227 -5.34 16.89 1.30
CA SER A 227 -5.98 17.85 2.20
C SER A 227 -5.47 19.27 1.93
N ALA A 228 -6.27 20.07 1.23
CA ALA A 228 -5.90 21.46 0.91
C ALA A 228 -5.76 22.34 2.16
N GLY A 229 -4.83 23.29 2.12
CA GLY A 229 -4.68 24.31 3.16
C GLY A 229 -3.77 23.94 4.34
N TYR A 230 -3.19 22.75 4.35
CA TYR A 230 -2.07 22.44 5.25
C TYR A 230 -0.79 23.19 4.83
N ALA A 231 0.13 23.35 5.78
CA ALA A 231 1.27 24.27 5.63
C ALA A 231 2.24 23.94 4.48
N GLY A 232 2.26 22.69 3.98
CA GLY A 232 3.05 22.28 2.81
C GLY A 232 2.23 21.98 1.55
N SER A 233 0.90 22.14 1.59
CA SER A 233 0.05 21.99 0.42
C SER A 233 0.38 23.07 -0.62
N GLU A 234 0.45 22.68 -1.89
CA GLU A 234 0.58 23.55 -3.05
C GLU A 234 -0.67 24.41 -3.26
N PHE A 235 -1.77 24.08 -2.56
CA PHE A 235 -3.08 24.72 -2.61
C PHE A 235 -3.44 25.36 -1.26
N PRO A 236 -2.80 26.49 -0.90
CA PRO A 236 -3.00 27.11 0.41
C PRO A 236 -4.42 27.66 0.57
N GLY A 237 -4.99 27.50 1.76
CA GLY A 237 -6.34 27.95 2.08
C GLY A 237 -6.71 27.63 3.52
N THR A 238 -7.80 28.24 3.99
CA THR A 238 -8.43 27.84 5.25
C THR A 238 -9.75 27.15 4.93
N PRO A 239 -10.10 26.05 5.64
CA PRO A 239 -11.46 25.51 5.61
C PRO A 239 -12.48 26.65 5.79
N ASP A 240 -13.55 26.64 4.98
CA ASP A 240 -14.62 27.66 4.90
C ASP A 240 -14.21 29.05 4.37
N GLY A 241 -12.97 29.20 3.92
CA GLY A 241 -12.54 30.39 3.19
C GLY A 241 -13.11 30.43 1.76
N PRO A 242 -13.29 31.62 1.15
CA PRO A 242 -13.69 31.72 -0.25
C PRO A 242 -12.77 30.89 -1.16
N GLY A 243 -13.36 30.05 -2.02
CA GLY A 243 -12.63 29.20 -2.96
C GLY A 243 -11.99 27.95 -2.35
N PHE A 244 -12.32 27.55 -1.11
CA PHE A 244 -11.67 26.39 -0.47
C PHE A 244 -12.03 25.07 -1.15
N ARG A 245 -13.31 24.90 -1.50
CA ARG A 245 -13.76 23.71 -2.23
C ARG A 245 -13.00 23.52 -3.53
N GLU A 246 -12.87 24.57 -4.35
CA GLU A 246 -12.15 24.53 -5.62
C GLU A 246 -10.65 24.25 -5.43
N ARG A 247 -10.07 24.58 -4.26
CA ARG A 247 -8.69 24.24 -3.92
C ARG A 247 -8.55 22.78 -3.47
N ALA A 248 -9.51 22.25 -2.72
CA ALA A 248 -9.55 20.84 -2.35
C ALA A 248 -9.68 19.96 -3.60
N GLU A 249 -10.57 20.34 -4.52
CA GLU A 249 -10.72 19.69 -5.82
C GLU A 249 -9.39 19.74 -6.61
N ALA A 250 -8.78 20.92 -6.74
CA ALA A 250 -7.51 21.06 -7.47
C ALA A 250 -6.32 20.32 -6.84
N ALA A 251 -6.27 20.21 -5.50
CA ALA A 251 -5.22 19.48 -4.80
C ALA A 251 -5.28 17.98 -5.12
N ASN A 252 -6.48 17.39 -5.12
CA ASN A 252 -6.67 15.99 -5.46
C ASN A 252 -6.36 15.71 -6.94
N SER A 253 -6.87 16.55 -7.85
CA SER A 253 -6.51 16.44 -9.28
C SER A 253 -4.99 16.55 -9.51
N GLN A 254 -4.27 17.34 -8.69
CA GLN A 254 -2.82 17.47 -8.82
C GLN A 254 -2.08 16.16 -8.51
N ILE A 255 -2.50 15.43 -7.46
CA ILE A 255 -1.96 14.10 -7.13
C ILE A 255 -2.26 13.13 -8.29
N ILE A 256 -3.53 13.02 -8.69
CA ILE A 256 -3.98 12.09 -9.75
C ILE A 256 -3.27 12.35 -11.07
N ALA A 257 -2.97 13.62 -11.38
CA ALA A 257 -2.24 14.01 -12.59
C ALA A 257 -0.79 13.50 -12.63
N GLN A 258 -0.19 13.12 -11.49
CA GLN A 258 1.16 12.55 -11.45
C GLN A 258 1.17 11.02 -11.57
N LEU A 259 0.02 10.37 -11.46
CA LEU A 259 -0.08 8.91 -11.55
C LEU A 259 0.06 8.45 -12.99
N SER A 260 0.85 7.40 -13.20
CA SER A 260 0.89 6.65 -14.46
C SER A 260 -0.41 5.89 -14.68
N ASP A 261 -0.65 5.42 -15.91
CA ASP A 261 -1.83 4.61 -16.20
C ASP A 261 -1.83 3.29 -15.40
N VAL A 262 -0.65 2.65 -15.26
CA VAL A 262 -0.49 1.45 -14.42
C VAL A 262 -0.87 1.74 -12.96
N ALA A 263 -0.42 2.87 -12.41
CA ALA A 263 -0.77 3.23 -11.05
C ALA A 263 -2.27 3.50 -10.89
N ARG A 264 -2.89 4.20 -11.85
CA ARG A 264 -4.34 4.49 -11.81
C ARG A 264 -5.20 3.23 -11.88
N ASP A 265 -4.77 2.23 -12.65
CA ASP A 265 -5.48 0.97 -12.78
C ASP A 265 -5.32 0.12 -11.52
N ALA A 266 -4.15 0.17 -10.87
CA ALA A 266 -3.82 -0.67 -9.72
C ALA A 266 -4.25 -0.13 -8.34
N ILE A 267 -4.64 1.15 -8.21
CA ILE A 267 -5.05 1.71 -6.90
C ILE A 267 -6.45 1.22 -6.53
N ASP A 268 -6.61 0.35 -5.54
CA ASP A 268 -7.93 -0.16 -5.16
C ASP A 268 -8.75 0.87 -4.37
N GLY A 269 -8.06 1.65 -3.54
CA GLY A 269 -8.71 2.52 -2.57
C GLY A 269 -7.99 3.83 -2.26
N VAL A 270 -8.71 4.71 -1.59
CA VAL A 270 -8.24 6.01 -1.15
C VAL A 270 -8.27 6.16 0.36
N VAL A 271 -7.32 6.92 0.88
CA VAL A 271 -7.10 7.09 2.33
C VAL A 271 -7.32 8.52 2.77
N GLU A 272 -7.99 8.70 3.91
CA GLU A 272 -8.09 9.99 4.63
C GLU A 272 -8.03 9.86 6.15
N HIS A 273 -7.76 10.98 6.83
CA HIS A 273 -7.76 11.08 8.28
C HIS A 273 -8.95 11.91 8.78
N TYR A 274 -9.70 11.41 9.77
CA TYR A 274 -10.92 12.04 10.26
C TYR A 274 -10.87 12.40 11.76
N TYR A 275 -10.29 13.56 12.05
CA TYR A 275 -10.23 14.10 13.41
C TYR A 275 -11.28 15.17 13.70
N TYR A 276 -12.25 14.88 14.57
CA TYR A 276 -13.23 15.88 14.99
C TYR A 276 -12.59 16.91 15.94
N ASN A 277 -12.62 18.19 15.56
CA ASN A 277 -11.93 19.25 16.29
C ASN A 277 -12.81 20.48 16.59
N LYS A 278 -14.12 20.42 16.27
CA LYS A 278 -15.03 21.55 16.42
C LYS A 278 -15.41 21.78 17.89
N PRO A 279 -15.57 23.03 18.34
CA PRO A 279 -16.01 23.34 19.70
C PRO A 279 -17.53 23.19 19.89
N ASP A 280 -18.27 23.06 18.79
CA ASP A 280 -19.73 23.06 18.78
C ASP A 280 -20.32 21.75 19.30
N ARG A 281 -21.48 21.87 19.94
CA ARG A 281 -22.23 20.73 20.49
C ARG A 281 -23.31 20.21 19.55
N ILE A 282 -23.78 21.06 18.65
CA ILE A 282 -24.80 20.73 17.65
C ILE A 282 -24.08 20.45 16.34
N PHE A 283 -24.41 19.34 15.70
CA PHE A 283 -23.88 18.98 14.40
C PHE A 283 -24.60 19.77 13.29
N SER A 284 -23.91 20.01 12.19
CA SER A 284 -24.51 20.53 10.97
C SER A 284 -24.61 19.42 9.92
N GLU A 285 -25.22 19.68 8.76
CA GLU A 285 -25.30 18.70 7.66
C GLU A 285 -24.41 19.13 6.48
N MET A 286 -23.25 19.72 6.77
CA MET A 286 -22.36 20.32 5.78
C MET A 286 -21.09 19.48 5.58
N SER A 287 -20.44 19.55 4.41
CA SER A 287 -19.16 18.86 4.15
C SER A 287 -18.06 19.12 5.18
N LEU A 288 -18.09 20.27 5.86
CA LEU A 288 -17.19 20.59 6.97
C LEU A 288 -17.29 19.58 8.14
N GLU A 289 -18.47 18.98 8.36
CA GLU A 289 -18.69 17.89 9.32
C GLU A 289 -17.80 16.70 9.02
N LYS A 290 -17.69 16.37 7.73
CA LYS A 290 -16.95 15.25 7.16
C LYS A 290 -15.54 15.64 6.74
N ASN A 291 -15.02 16.76 7.24
CA ASN A 291 -13.70 17.30 6.89
C ASN A 291 -13.44 17.42 5.37
N TYR A 292 -14.48 17.66 4.56
CA TYR A 292 -14.41 17.69 3.08
C TYR A 292 -14.05 16.36 2.39
N ILE A 293 -13.97 15.23 3.11
CA ILE A 293 -13.68 13.89 2.54
C ILE A 293 -14.64 13.55 1.38
N ASN A 294 -15.91 13.93 1.49
CA ASN A 294 -16.90 13.71 0.43
C ASN A 294 -16.62 14.47 -0.88
N VAL A 295 -15.87 15.58 -0.80
CA VAL A 295 -15.45 16.37 -1.97
C VAL A 295 -14.23 15.71 -2.60
N ASP A 296 -13.26 15.34 -1.78
CA ASP A 296 -12.02 14.72 -2.23
C ASP A 296 -12.31 13.38 -2.91
N LEU A 297 -13.11 12.51 -2.26
CA LEU A 297 -13.56 11.23 -2.81
C LEU A 297 -14.27 11.39 -4.17
N GLY A 298 -15.11 12.42 -4.29
CA GLY A 298 -15.83 12.69 -5.53
C GLY A 298 -14.90 12.98 -6.71
N VAL A 299 -13.76 13.64 -6.49
CA VAL A 299 -12.76 13.89 -7.52
C VAL A 299 -12.07 12.60 -7.94
N TRP A 300 -11.64 11.78 -6.98
CA TRP A 300 -10.95 10.52 -7.26
C TRP A 300 -11.84 9.54 -8.05
N GLN A 301 -13.08 9.35 -7.62
CA GLN A 301 -14.02 8.46 -8.33
C GLN A 301 -14.38 8.99 -9.72
N GLU A 302 -14.51 10.32 -9.90
CA GLU A 302 -14.80 10.92 -11.21
C GLU A 302 -13.60 10.80 -12.16
N GLU A 303 -12.38 11.09 -11.71
CA GLU A 303 -11.18 11.09 -12.55
C GLU A 303 -10.67 9.67 -12.87
N LEU A 304 -10.81 8.72 -11.94
CA LEU A 304 -10.49 7.30 -12.20
C LEU A 304 -11.68 6.53 -12.82
N ASN A 305 -12.85 7.16 -12.91
CA ASN A 305 -14.07 6.62 -13.53
C ASN A 305 -14.48 5.24 -12.98
N ARG A 306 -14.37 5.07 -11.66
CA ARG A 306 -14.83 3.89 -10.91
C ARG A 306 -15.08 4.23 -9.45
N GLU A 307 -15.85 3.39 -8.77
CA GLU A 307 -15.92 3.42 -7.31
C GLU A 307 -14.60 2.90 -6.74
N LEU A 308 -14.16 3.49 -5.62
CA LEU A 308 -12.91 3.15 -4.94
C LEU A 308 -13.25 2.73 -3.52
N GLU A 309 -12.44 1.83 -2.97
CA GLU A 309 -12.52 1.57 -1.53
C GLU A 309 -12.18 2.84 -0.75
N VAL A 310 -12.88 3.07 0.36
CA VAL A 310 -12.68 4.25 1.19
C VAL A 310 -12.14 3.82 2.55
N HIS A 311 -10.91 4.24 2.84
CA HIS A 311 -10.20 3.88 4.06
C HIS A 311 -9.97 5.10 4.94
N ILE A 312 -10.41 5.05 6.20
CA ILE A 312 -10.15 6.10 7.18
C ILE A 312 -9.10 5.61 8.18
N THR A 313 -7.83 5.78 7.82
CA THR A 313 -6.71 5.10 8.49
C THR A 313 -6.24 5.77 9.78
N GLU A 314 -6.76 6.97 10.07
CA GLU A 314 -6.71 7.57 11.40
C GLU A 314 -7.97 8.38 11.68
N TRP A 315 -8.71 8.01 12.72
CA TRP A 315 -9.86 8.81 13.16
C TRP A 315 -10.05 8.79 14.67
N ASN A 316 -10.51 9.93 15.20
CA ASN A 316 -11.04 10.09 16.57
C ASN A 316 -11.50 11.55 16.78
N ILE A 317 -11.93 11.88 17.99
CA ILE A 317 -11.92 13.24 18.48
C ILE A 317 -10.46 13.69 18.63
N ARG A 318 -10.12 14.89 18.17
CA ARG A 318 -8.76 15.44 18.33
C ARG A 318 -8.43 15.63 19.81
N THR A 319 -7.25 15.18 20.26
CA THR A 319 -6.82 15.28 21.68
C THR A 319 -6.80 16.72 22.22
N THR A 320 -6.66 17.72 21.35
CA THR A 320 -6.69 19.15 21.70
C THR A 320 -8.10 19.74 21.81
N ALA A 321 -9.15 19.01 21.40
CA ALA A 321 -10.54 19.45 21.50
C ALA A 321 -11.10 19.17 22.91
N PHE A 322 -10.61 19.91 23.90
CA PHE A 322 -10.91 19.68 25.33
C PHE A 322 -12.40 19.64 25.69
N SER A 323 -13.23 20.40 24.98
CA SER A 323 -14.68 20.44 25.22
C SER A 323 -15.42 19.21 24.68
N GLN A 324 -14.76 18.35 23.90
CA GLN A 324 -15.33 17.17 23.23
C GLN A 324 -14.90 15.85 23.88
N GLN A 325 -14.26 15.89 25.05
CA GLN A 325 -13.77 14.68 25.75
C GLN A 325 -14.82 14.16 26.75
N GLY A 326 -14.59 12.99 27.37
CA GLY A 326 -15.50 12.41 28.35
C GLY A 326 -16.82 11.94 27.74
N MET A 327 -17.95 12.15 28.42
CA MET A 327 -19.27 11.79 27.88
C MET A 327 -19.58 12.50 26.56
N VAL A 328 -19.03 13.69 26.35
CA VAL A 328 -19.16 14.42 25.07
C VAL A 328 -18.52 13.63 23.91
N ALA A 329 -17.45 12.87 24.17
CA ALA A 329 -16.77 12.09 23.15
C ALA A 329 -17.64 10.94 22.63
N GLY A 330 -18.39 10.26 23.50
CA GLY A 330 -19.25 9.14 23.08
C GLY A 330 -20.31 9.56 22.08
N SER A 331 -20.99 10.67 22.33
CA SER A 331 -21.98 11.22 21.38
C SER A 331 -21.34 11.80 20.11
N THR A 332 -20.11 12.33 20.19
CA THR A 332 -19.40 12.81 19.01
C THR A 332 -18.89 11.67 18.12
N LEU A 333 -18.40 10.59 18.72
CA LEU A 333 -17.94 9.40 18.01
C LEU A 333 -19.09 8.77 17.21
N LEU A 334 -20.29 8.70 17.79
CA LEU A 334 -21.48 8.18 17.12
C LEU A 334 -21.80 8.93 15.81
N LYS A 335 -21.77 10.28 15.82
CA LYS A 335 -22.00 11.06 14.58
C LYS A 335 -20.84 10.92 13.59
N GLN A 336 -19.60 10.83 14.05
CA GLN A 336 -18.48 10.52 13.15
C GLN A 336 -18.65 9.15 12.48
N PHE A 337 -19.11 8.15 13.23
CA PHE A 337 -19.38 6.81 12.73
C PHE A 337 -20.49 6.82 11.67
N GLU A 338 -21.62 7.48 11.95
CA GLU A 338 -22.69 7.69 10.96
C GLU A 338 -22.16 8.34 9.68
N ASN A 339 -21.36 9.40 9.81
CA ASN A 339 -20.77 10.08 8.66
C ASN A 339 -19.85 9.17 7.84
N MET A 340 -19.08 8.28 8.48
CA MET A 340 -18.23 7.31 7.79
C MET A 340 -19.05 6.26 7.05
N VAL A 341 -20.12 5.74 7.66
CA VAL A 341 -21.02 4.78 6.99
C VAL A 341 -21.71 5.45 5.80
N ASP A 342 -22.17 6.69 5.92
CA ASP A 342 -22.76 7.45 4.82
C ASP A 342 -21.76 7.75 3.69
N LEU A 343 -20.49 7.95 4.02
CA LEU A 343 -19.40 8.07 3.04
C LEU A 343 -19.11 6.74 2.31
N GLY A 344 -19.57 5.61 2.84
CA GLY A 344 -19.22 4.28 2.33
C GLY A 344 -17.82 3.84 2.72
N VAL A 345 -17.37 4.17 3.93
CA VAL A 345 -16.07 3.70 4.44
C VAL A 345 -16.06 2.18 4.59
N ASP A 346 -15.08 1.54 3.95
CA ASP A 346 -14.88 0.10 3.99
C ASP A 346 -14.07 -0.32 5.22
N THR A 347 -12.99 0.41 5.49
CA THR A 347 -12.05 0.12 6.59
C THR A 347 -11.68 1.40 7.33
N ALA A 348 -11.54 1.32 8.66
CA ALA A 348 -11.10 2.46 9.46
C ALA A 348 -10.28 2.03 10.68
N HIS A 349 -9.29 2.86 11.05
CA HIS A 349 -8.41 2.59 12.19
C HIS A 349 -8.50 3.69 13.24
N ILE A 350 -8.99 3.34 14.43
CA ILE A 350 -9.12 4.29 15.53
C ILE A 350 -7.74 4.77 16.02
N TRP A 351 -7.58 6.08 16.23
CA TRP A 351 -6.41 6.70 16.87
C TRP A 351 -6.76 7.17 18.29
N ALA A 352 -6.56 6.39 19.35
CA ALA A 352 -5.88 5.10 19.38
C ALA A 352 -6.67 4.11 20.23
N LEU A 353 -6.35 2.83 20.13
CA LEU A 353 -6.99 1.78 20.91
C LEU A 353 -6.58 1.87 22.38
N ASP A 354 -5.30 1.60 22.64
CA ASP A 354 -4.69 1.61 23.96
C ASP A 354 -3.43 2.48 23.89
N PHE A 355 -3.56 3.72 24.36
CA PHE A 355 -2.53 4.75 24.27
C PHE A 355 -2.68 5.71 25.45
N HIS A 356 -1.57 6.21 26.00
CA HIS A 356 -1.57 7.20 27.08
C HIS A 356 -2.09 8.58 26.59
N SER A 357 -3.39 8.65 26.24
CA SER A 357 -4.06 9.81 25.65
C SER A 357 -5.52 9.86 26.07
N ARG A 358 -6.08 11.07 26.09
CA ARG A 358 -7.51 11.31 26.39
C ARG A 358 -8.47 10.64 25.40
N THR A 359 -7.98 10.35 24.20
CA THR A 359 -8.78 9.86 23.08
C THR A 359 -8.67 8.36 22.91
N ALA A 360 -7.80 7.68 23.68
CA ALA A 360 -7.70 6.23 23.60
C ALA A 360 -9.01 5.57 24.07
N LEU A 361 -9.39 4.45 23.47
CA LEU A 361 -10.63 3.76 23.88
C LEU A 361 -10.49 3.21 25.31
N THR A 362 -9.30 2.72 25.68
CA THR A 362 -9.00 2.14 27.00
C THR A 362 -8.22 3.06 27.95
N LEU A 363 -7.72 4.21 27.47
CA LEU A 363 -7.05 5.29 28.23
C LEU A 363 -5.70 4.96 28.90
N ASP A 364 -5.43 3.70 29.28
CA ASP A 364 -4.32 3.30 30.16
C ASP A 364 -3.57 2.06 29.64
N THR A 365 -2.31 2.24 29.23
CA THR A 365 -1.55 1.20 28.50
C THR A 365 -0.92 0.13 29.37
N ASP A 366 -1.14 0.14 30.69
CA ASP A 366 -0.66 -0.93 31.58
C ASP A 366 -1.78 -1.87 32.05
N GLU A 367 -3.05 -1.43 32.05
CA GLU A 367 -4.19 -2.21 32.59
C GLU A 367 -5.10 -2.83 31.52
N GLY A 368 -5.12 -2.30 30.29
CA GLY A 368 -5.90 -2.84 29.18
C GLY A 368 -7.42 -2.68 29.32
N ALA A 369 -8.19 -3.61 28.76
CA ALA A 369 -9.65 -3.55 28.78
C ALA A 369 -10.23 -3.85 30.18
N ARG A 370 -11.06 -2.93 30.69
CA ARG A 370 -11.92 -3.14 31.85
C ARG A 370 -13.34 -3.45 31.36
N LEU A 371 -13.85 -4.60 31.76
CA LEU A 371 -15.15 -5.11 31.33
C LEU A 371 -16.14 -5.21 32.49
N ASP A 372 -17.41 -4.97 32.21
CA ASP A 372 -18.49 -5.26 33.15
C ASP A 372 -18.79 -6.78 33.23
N ALA A 373 -19.82 -7.16 33.99
CA ALA A 373 -20.20 -8.56 34.15
C ALA A 373 -20.79 -9.21 32.88
N GLN A 374 -21.14 -8.40 31.87
CA GLN A 374 -21.64 -8.84 30.56
C GLN A 374 -20.53 -8.85 29.50
N GLY A 375 -19.31 -8.41 29.84
CA GLY A 375 -18.19 -8.35 28.91
C GLY A 375 -18.06 -7.02 28.16
N ARG A 376 -18.81 -5.98 28.55
CA ARG A 376 -18.81 -4.67 27.87
C ARG A 376 -17.74 -3.75 28.39
N LEU A 377 -17.08 -2.98 27.53
CA LEU A 377 -16.00 -2.06 27.89
C LEU A 377 -16.48 -0.92 28.79
N THR A 378 -15.79 -0.67 29.90
CA THR A 378 -16.14 0.39 30.86
C THR A 378 -15.13 1.52 30.93
N ASN A 379 -13.99 1.44 30.23
CA ASN A 379 -12.86 2.36 30.42
C ASN A 379 -13.19 3.83 30.13
N SER A 380 -13.99 4.10 29.10
CA SER A 380 -14.30 5.45 28.61
C SER A 380 -15.65 5.50 27.92
N ALA A 381 -16.25 6.69 27.84
CA ALA A 381 -17.56 6.89 27.22
C ALA A 381 -17.56 6.58 25.72
N HIS A 382 -16.53 7.01 24.99
CA HIS A 382 -16.40 6.75 23.56
C HIS A 382 -15.97 5.31 23.28
N GLY A 383 -15.17 4.68 24.15
CA GLY A 383 -14.91 3.24 24.09
C GLY A 383 -16.18 2.41 24.29
N ALA A 384 -17.04 2.78 25.24
CA ALA A 384 -18.33 2.13 25.48
C ALA A 384 -19.29 2.24 24.28
N VAL A 385 -19.34 3.40 23.63
CA VAL A 385 -20.14 3.58 22.41
C VAL A 385 -19.56 2.77 21.25
N PHE A 386 -18.23 2.75 21.10
CA PHE A 386 -17.55 1.98 20.07
C PHE A 386 -17.83 0.47 20.22
N ASP A 387 -17.79 -0.05 21.44
CA ASP A 387 -18.11 -1.44 21.79
C ASP A 387 -19.55 -1.83 21.38
N LEU A 388 -20.54 -1.00 21.72
CA LEU A 388 -21.92 -1.26 21.30
C LEU A 388 -22.10 -1.21 19.78
N LEU A 389 -21.39 -0.30 19.10
CA LEU A 389 -21.43 -0.22 17.64
C LEU A 389 -20.81 -1.47 16.99
N SER A 390 -19.68 -1.96 17.50
CA SER A 390 -19.02 -3.16 16.94
C SER A 390 -19.86 -4.42 17.14
N GLU A 391 -20.60 -4.51 18.25
CA GLU A 391 -21.51 -5.62 18.50
C GLU A 391 -22.78 -5.55 17.64
N ASN A 392 -23.40 -4.37 17.53
CA ASN A 392 -24.80 -4.28 17.08
C ASN A 392 -24.99 -3.66 15.70
N ALA A 393 -24.01 -2.94 15.13
CA ALA A 393 -24.18 -2.23 13.86
C ALA A 393 -23.65 -3.00 12.63
N VAL A 394 -22.65 -3.88 12.79
CA VAL A 394 -22.01 -4.60 11.68
C VAL A 394 -23.03 -5.37 10.83
N GLY A 395 -22.94 -5.22 9.50
CA GLY A 395 -23.82 -5.88 8.54
C GLY A 395 -25.23 -5.28 8.42
N LYS A 396 -25.55 -4.24 9.18
CA LYS A 396 -26.82 -3.50 9.07
C LYS A 396 -26.67 -2.29 8.16
N ASP A 397 -27.78 -1.87 7.55
CA ASP A 397 -27.80 -0.65 6.73
C ASP A 397 -28.06 0.58 7.60
N LEU A 398 -27.36 1.67 7.31
CA LEU A 398 -27.68 2.99 7.85
C LEU A 398 -29.12 3.38 7.49
N VAL A 399 -29.81 4.02 8.43
CA VAL A 399 -31.20 4.43 8.30
C VAL A 399 -31.33 5.94 8.52
N ASP A 400 -31.90 6.61 7.53
CA ASP A 400 -32.41 7.97 7.65
C ASP A 400 -33.71 7.95 8.46
N VAL A 401 -33.62 8.44 9.70
CA VAL A 401 -34.78 8.59 10.60
C VAL A 401 -35.20 10.04 10.74
N SER A 402 -36.49 10.27 10.94
CA SER A 402 -37.03 11.62 11.14
C SER A 402 -38.09 11.62 12.23
N PHE A 403 -37.96 12.50 13.21
CA PHE A 403 -38.89 12.62 14.33
C PHE A 403 -39.65 13.94 14.32
N ALA A 404 -40.94 13.89 14.67
CA ALA A 404 -41.66 15.10 15.06
C ALA A 404 -41.15 15.59 16.41
N ASN A 405 -40.87 16.90 16.49
CA ASN A 405 -40.41 17.60 17.70
C ASN A 405 -39.02 17.17 18.24
N GLN A 406 -38.13 16.66 17.39
CA GLN A 406 -36.73 16.45 17.77
C GLN A 406 -36.07 17.78 18.19
N PRO A 407 -35.48 17.86 19.39
CA PRO A 407 -34.66 19.01 19.79
C PRO A 407 -33.37 19.09 18.98
N ASP A 408 -32.87 20.30 18.73
CA ASP A 408 -31.59 20.53 18.03
C ASP A 408 -30.36 19.99 18.80
N ASP A 409 -30.51 19.71 20.10
CA ASP A 409 -29.50 19.17 21.00
C ASP A 409 -29.71 17.67 21.31
N VAL A 410 -30.40 16.94 20.43
CA VAL A 410 -30.55 15.48 20.47
C VAL A 410 -30.24 14.90 19.11
N GLU A 411 -29.32 13.94 19.07
CA GLU A 411 -28.91 13.25 17.85
C GLU A 411 -29.38 11.80 17.88
N VAL A 412 -29.85 11.33 16.73
CA VAL A 412 -30.33 9.96 16.56
C VAL A 412 -29.63 9.33 15.35
N THR A 413 -28.92 8.24 15.59
CA THR A 413 -28.29 7.41 14.55
C THR A 413 -28.95 6.04 14.59
N ALA A 414 -29.33 5.47 13.43
CA ALA A 414 -30.03 4.20 13.39
C ALA A 414 -29.48 3.28 12.29
N PHE A 415 -29.46 1.98 12.58
CA PHE A 415 -29.05 0.92 11.66
C PHE A 415 -30.10 -0.19 11.67
N ALA A 416 -30.36 -0.81 10.52
CA ALA A 416 -31.34 -1.89 10.44
C ALA A 416 -30.97 -2.96 9.41
N ASP A 417 -31.31 -4.21 9.74
CA ASP A 417 -31.41 -5.32 8.80
C ASP A 417 -32.86 -5.84 8.73
N THR A 418 -33.07 -7.01 8.11
CA THR A 418 -34.41 -7.61 7.94
C THR A 418 -35.10 -8.03 9.24
N SER A 419 -34.35 -8.19 10.33
CA SER A 419 -34.77 -8.80 11.59
C SER A 419 -34.61 -7.89 12.80
N GLU A 420 -33.68 -6.93 12.73
CA GLU A 420 -33.29 -6.07 13.85
C GLU A 420 -33.07 -4.62 13.41
N THR A 421 -33.47 -3.69 14.27
CA THR A 421 -33.15 -2.27 14.15
C THR A 421 -32.53 -1.78 15.46
N VAL A 422 -31.44 -1.06 15.36
CA VAL A 422 -30.69 -0.51 16.49
C VAL A 422 -30.66 1.01 16.34
N MET A 423 -31.06 1.73 17.38
CA MET A 423 -31.16 3.19 17.37
C MET A 423 -30.43 3.78 18.57
N TYR A 424 -29.43 4.61 18.29
CA TYR A 424 -28.68 5.33 19.30
C TYR A 424 -29.24 6.74 19.43
N ILE A 425 -29.72 7.09 20.62
CA ILE A 425 -30.22 8.43 20.95
C ILE A 425 -29.23 9.05 21.93
N SER A 426 -28.62 10.17 21.53
CA SER A 426 -27.62 10.86 22.34
C SER A 426 -28.07 12.27 22.71
N SER A 427 -27.93 12.63 23.99
CA SER A 427 -28.11 14.03 24.42
C SER A 427 -26.86 14.83 24.04
N ARG A 428 -27.04 16.03 23.51
CA ARG A 428 -25.99 17.03 23.30
C ARG A 428 -26.21 18.27 24.18
N SER A 429 -27.08 18.12 25.19
CA SER A 429 -27.52 19.18 26.10
C SER A 429 -26.67 19.27 27.37
N LEU A 430 -26.77 20.41 28.07
CA LEU A 430 -26.27 20.57 29.45
C LEU A 430 -27.36 20.36 30.51
N GLU A 431 -28.59 20.09 30.08
CA GLU A 431 -29.72 19.84 30.97
C GLU A 431 -30.05 18.34 30.99
N THR A 432 -30.65 17.86 32.09
CA THR A 432 -31.24 16.52 32.11
C THR A 432 -32.54 16.56 31.33
N GLU A 433 -32.73 15.58 30.45
CA GLU A 433 -33.85 15.51 29.53
C GLU A 433 -34.65 14.22 29.77
N SER A 434 -35.97 14.32 29.70
CA SER A 434 -36.90 13.19 29.82
C SER A 434 -37.58 12.97 28.47
N PHE A 435 -37.52 11.76 27.94
CA PHE A 435 -38.00 11.42 26.61
C PHE A 435 -39.18 10.46 26.66
N HIS A 436 -40.18 10.75 25.84
CA HIS A 436 -41.21 9.83 25.40
C HIS A 436 -40.94 9.52 23.93
N LEU A 437 -40.60 8.27 23.61
CA LEU A 437 -40.32 7.81 22.26
C LEU A 437 -41.49 6.95 21.76
N ASP A 438 -42.05 7.34 20.62
CA ASP A 438 -43.16 6.63 19.95
C ASP A 438 -42.70 6.15 18.56
N LEU A 439 -42.57 4.83 18.45
CA LEU A 439 -42.15 4.10 17.24
C LEU A 439 -43.33 3.37 16.56
N SER A 440 -44.55 3.53 17.09
CA SER A 440 -45.74 2.77 16.66
C SER A 440 -46.18 3.04 15.22
N ALA A 441 -45.69 4.11 14.61
CA ALA A 441 -45.93 4.41 13.20
C ALA A 441 -45.30 3.38 12.24
N PHE A 442 -44.27 2.64 12.69
CA PHE A 442 -43.48 1.71 11.86
C PHE A 442 -43.44 0.29 12.41
N LEU A 443 -43.76 0.08 13.68
CA LEU A 443 -43.80 -1.25 14.31
C LEU A 443 -45.24 -1.76 14.43
N THR A 444 -45.48 -3.02 14.06
CA THR A 444 -46.75 -3.72 14.27
C THR A 444 -46.57 -4.81 15.32
N ASP A 445 -47.05 -4.57 16.56
CA ASP A 445 -47.27 -5.43 17.76
C ASP A 445 -46.35 -6.64 18.11
N ASP A 446 -45.36 -7.02 17.29
CA ASP A 446 -44.62 -8.30 17.36
C ASP A 446 -43.09 -8.11 17.52
N TYR A 447 -42.65 -7.10 18.28
CA TYR A 447 -41.23 -6.79 18.52
C TYR A 447 -40.83 -6.92 19.99
N TRP A 448 -39.64 -7.46 20.25
CA TRP A 448 -38.94 -7.30 21.53
C TRP A 448 -38.17 -5.97 21.52
N ILE A 449 -38.37 -5.17 22.57
CA ILE A 449 -37.78 -3.82 22.67
C ILE A 449 -36.93 -3.77 23.95
N SER A 450 -35.63 -3.57 23.77
CA SER A 450 -34.67 -3.37 24.85
C SER A 450 -33.92 -2.07 24.67
N GLY A 451 -33.24 -1.63 25.71
CA GLY A 451 -32.26 -0.57 25.57
C GLY A 451 -31.11 -0.68 26.54
N VAL A 452 -29.98 -0.09 26.16
CA VAL A 452 -28.77 -0.04 26.97
C VAL A 452 -28.38 1.42 27.12
N LYS A 453 -28.44 1.94 28.35
CA LYS A 453 -28.04 3.31 28.63
C LYS A 453 -26.59 3.37 29.13
N ILE A 454 -25.79 4.23 28.51
CA ILE A 454 -24.41 4.55 28.87
C ILE A 454 -24.40 5.80 29.76
N SER A 455 -23.91 5.62 30.99
CA SER A 455 -23.80 6.69 31.99
C SER A 455 -22.37 6.75 32.56
N MET A 456 -21.91 7.95 32.90
CA MET A 456 -20.68 8.13 33.68
C MET A 456 -20.81 7.52 35.08
N ASP A 457 -19.80 6.77 35.53
CA ASP A 457 -19.61 6.44 36.94
C ASP A 457 -19.07 7.65 37.70
N GLU A 458 -19.97 8.40 38.33
CA GLU A 458 -19.61 9.58 39.13
C GLU A 458 -18.67 9.25 40.31
N ALA A 459 -18.56 7.97 40.73
CA ALA A 459 -17.70 7.56 41.83
C ALA A 459 -16.22 7.47 41.45
N THR A 460 -15.90 7.28 40.17
CA THR A 460 -14.51 7.21 39.68
C THR A 460 -13.94 8.59 39.31
N SER A 461 -14.80 9.60 39.24
CA SER A 461 -14.42 10.99 38.96
C SER A 461 -13.49 11.57 40.01
N ASN A 462 -12.41 12.19 39.53
CA ASN A 462 -11.50 13.03 40.29
C ASN A 462 -11.67 14.53 39.96
N GLY A 463 -12.53 14.85 38.98
CA GLY A 463 -12.88 16.19 38.53
C GLY A 463 -11.79 16.87 37.71
N ARG A 464 -10.87 16.10 37.12
CA ARG A 464 -9.71 16.60 36.36
C ARG A 464 -9.48 15.79 35.11
N GLN A 465 -8.91 16.48 34.13
CA GLN A 465 -8.33 15.87 32.94
C GLN A 465 -6.94 15.29 33.28
N TRP A 466 -6.76 13.97 33.14
CA TRP A 466 -5.52 13.20 33.31
C TRP A 466 -4.21 13.95 32.93
N GLU A 467 -3.93 14.14 31.64
CA GLU A 467 -2.61 14.52 31.11
C GLU A 467 -2.03 15.87 31.58
N ARG A 468 -2.85 16.78 32.11
CA ARG A 468 -2.41 18.16 32.45
C ARG A 468 -2.86 18.65 33.82
N GLY A 469 -3.60 17.84 34.58
CA GLY A 469 -4.18 18.24 35.85
C GLY A 469 -5.11 19.45 35.74
N VAL A 470 -5.69 19.68 34.55
CA VAL A 470 -6.68 20.73 34.26
C VAL A 470 -8.00 20.28 34.86
N ALA A 471 -8.78 21.20 35.44
CA ALA A 471 -10.11 20.85 35.95
C ALA A 471 -11.04 20.46 34.80
N ALA A 472 -11.80 19.37 34.95
CA ALA A 472 -12.90 19.07 34.06
C ALA A 472 -14.01 20.10 34.23
N ASP A 473 -14.73 20.38 33.15
CA ASP A 473 -15.93 21.21 33.18
C ASP A 473 -17.04 20.45 33.89
N ALA A 474 -17.81 21.18 34.70
CA ALA A 474 -18.87 20.60 35.48
C ALA A 474 -20.14 21.44 35.44
N ILE A 475 -21.27 20.74 35.57
CA ILE A 475 -22.57 21.31 35.87
C ILE A 475 -23.04 20.80 37.23
N MET A 476 -24.03 21.47 37.83
CA MET A 476 -24.59 21.03 39.11
C MET A 476 -25.85 20.20 38.89
N LEU A 477 -25.78 18.89 39.05
CA LEU A 477 -26.94 17.98 39.03
C LEU A 477 -27.31 17.60 40.46
N GLN A 478 -28.56 17.87 40.83
CA GLN A 478 -29.12 17.56 42.17
C GLN A 478 -28.25 18.03 43.37
N GLY A 479 -27.42 19.05 43.17
CA GLY A 479 -26.54 19.60 44.21
C GLY A 479 -25.12 19.00 44.26
N ALA A 480 -24.78 18.06 43.38
CA ALA A 480 -23.42 17.54 43.17
C ALA A 480 -22.86 17.99 41.81
N PRO A 481 -21.52 18.14 41.67
CA PRO A 481 -20.90 18.40 40.37
C PRO A 481 -20.93 17.15 39.49
N TYR A 482 -21.31 17.31 38.22
CA TYR A 482 -21.25 16.30 37.17
C TYR A 482 -20.23 16.74 36.12
N TYR A 483 -19.09 16.03 36.04
CA TYR A 483 -17.92 16.41 35.25
C TYR A 483 -17.99 15.84 33.83
N TYR A 484 -18.90 16.37 33.03
CA TYR A 484 -19.31 15.79 31.75
C TYR A 484 -18.20 15.62 30.70
N ASN A 485 -17.09 16.36 30.79
CA ASN A 485 -15.97 16.20 29.85
C ASN A 485 -14.73 15.52 30.45
N GLU A 486 -14.80 15.01 31.68
CA GLU A 486 -13.75 14.20 32.27
C GLU A 486 -13.64 12.89 31.48
N HIS A 487 -12.44 12.53 31.00
CA HIS A 487 -12.27 11.39 30.10
C HIS A 487 -11.87 10.11 30.83
N ASP A 488 -11.14 10.23 31.94
CA ASP A 488 -10.66 9.14 32.80
C ASP A 488 -11.72 8.66 33.80
N VAL A 489 -12.98 8.61 33.36
CA VAL A 489 -14.12 8.14 34.16
C VAL A 489 -14.64 6.84 33.58
N ASP A 490 -14.90 5.88 34.46
CA ASP A 490 -15.49 4.61 34.05
C ASP A 490 -16.97 4.81 33.69
N ILE A 491 -17.52 3.83 32.98
CA ILE A 491 -18.89 3.81 32.50
C ILE A 491 -19.73 2.77 33.24
N VAL A 492 -20.99 3.13 33.48
CA VAL A 492 -22.04 2.27 33.98
C VAL A 492 -23.07 2.06 32.88
N TYR A 493 -23.34 0.80 32.56
CA TYR A 493 -24.43 0.38 31.70
C TYR A 493 -25.72 0.17 32.52
N THR A 494 -26.86 0.63 31.99
CA THR A 494 -28.18 0.32 32.53
C THR A 494 -29.02 -0.36 31.46
N ASP A 495 -29.28 -1.66 31.64
CA ASP A 495 -30.16 -2.43 30.76
C ASP A 495 -31.63 -2.11 31.07
N LEU A 496 -32.40 -1.84 30.01
CA LEU A 496 -33.80 -1.44 30.02
C LEU A 496 -34.60 -2.38 29.12
N SER A 497 -35.87 -2.57 29.46
CA SER A 497 -36.81 -3.34 28.64
C SER A 497 -38.13 -2.58 28.56
N PHE A 498 -38.74 -2.62 27.38
CA PHE A 498 -39.95 -1.87 27.07
C PHE A 498 -40.99 -2.83 26.50
N SER A 499 -42.25 -2.66 26.92
CA SER A 499 -43.34 -3.55 26.52
C SER A 499 -44.21 -2.99 25.40
N ASP A 500 -44.02 -1.72 25.03
CA ASP A 500 -44.88 -1.01 24.10
C ASP A 500 -44.05 -0.04 23.25
N ALA A 501 -44.07 -0.23 21.93
CA ALA A 501 -43.39 0.63 20.96
C ALA A 501 -43.96 2.06 20.94
N ALA A 502 -45.19 2.27 21.40
CA ALA A 502 -45.84 3.57 21.46
C ALA A 502 -45.53 4.35 22.75
N ASP A 503 -44.90 3.70 23.75
CA ASP A 503 -44.79 4.22 25.12
C ASP A 503 -43.42 3.89 25.73
N ILE A 504 -42.34 4.34 25.08
CA ILE A 504 -40.96 4.16 25.56
C ILE A 504 -40.54 5.41 26.35
N HIS A 505 -40.15 5.24 27.62
CA HIS A 505 -39.80 6.34 28.54
C HIS A 505 -38.39 6.17 29.09
N PHE A 506 -37.56 7.19 28.95
CA PHE A 506 -36.21 7.21 29.54
C PHE A 506 -35.74 8.63 29.85
N ASP A 507 -34.74 8.74 30.73
CA ASP A 507 -34.08 9.99 31.10
C ASP A 507 -32.60 9.92 30.71
N LEU A 508 -32.12 10.98 30.05
CA LEU A 508 -30.70 11.18 29.75
C LEU A 508 -30.16 12.35 30.58
N LYS A 509 -29.08 12.12 31.31
CA LYS A 509 -28.23 13.21 31.79
C LYS A 509 -27.46 13.83 30.61
N PRO A 510 -26.88 15.03 30.79
CA PRO A 510 -26.03 15.67 29.79
C PRO A 510 -25.01 14.72 29.17
N PHE A 511 -25.09 14.56 27.85
CA PHE A 511 -24.20 13.71 27.04
C PHE A 511 -24.30 12.20 27.29
N GLU A 512 -25.34 11.71 27.97
CA GLU A 512 -25.64 10.28 27.98
C GLU A 512 -26.14 9.81 26.61
N VAL A 513 -25.89 8.53 26.34
CA VAL A 513 -26.34 7.82 25.13
C VAL A 513 -27.20 6.64 25.57
N ILE A 514 -28.27 6.37 24.84
CA ILE A 514 -29.05 5.14 24.96
C ILE A 514 -29.13 4.45 23.60
N GLU A 515 -28.78 3.18 23.56
CA GLU A 515 -29.11 2.29 22.45
C GLU A 515 -30.50 1.70 22.69
N ILE A 516 -31.37 1.72 21.68
CA ILE A 516 -32.67 1.05 21.66
C ILE A 516 -32.62 -0.02 20.56
N THR A 517 -32.82 -1.27 20.95
CA THR A 517 -32.84 -2.42 20.05
C THR A 517 -34.27 -2.88 19.84
N LEU A 518 -34.65 -3.08 18.58
CA LEU A 518 -35.95 -3.55 18.14
C LEU A 518 -35.74 -4.86 17.38
N GLN A 519 -36.14 -5.97 17.96
CA GLN A 519 -35.96 -7.30 17.37
C GLN A 519 -37.31 -7.91 17.02
N GLN A 520 -37.50 -8.33 15.76
CA GLN A 520 -38.75 -8.96 15.33
C GLN A 520 -38.92 -10.34 15.97
N THR A 521 -40.12 -10.67 16.46
CA THR A 521 -40.40 -12.03 16.96
C THR A 521 -40.54 -13.02 15.80
N VAL A 522 -39.79 -14.12 15.87
CA VAL A 522 -39.81 -15.19 14.85
C VAL A 522 -40.78 -16.29 15.30
N ASP A 523 -41.78 -16.62 14.46
CA ASP A 523 -42.75 -17.70 14.72
C ASP A 523 -42.06 -19.08 14.65
N GLU A 524 -42.34 -20.02 15.57
CA GLU A 524 -41.63 -21.33 15.68
C GLU A 524 -41.64 -22.18 14.39
N LEU A 525 -42.53 -21.87 13.43
CA LEU A 525 -42.69 -22.59 12.16
C LEU A 525 -41.69 -22.18 11.06
N THR A 526 -41.10 -20.97 11.12
CA THR A 526 -40.16 -20.48 10.10
C THR A 526 -38.71 -20.89 10.38
N LEU A 527 -38.38 -21.28 11.62
CA LEU A 527 -37.04 -21.77 11.97
C LEU A 527 -36.69 -23.09 11.26
N ALA A 528 -37.69 -23.94 10.99
CA ALA A 528 -37.52 -25.19 10.25
C ALA A 528 -37.35 -24.99 8.73
N GLU A 529 -37.80 -23.86 8.20
CA GLU A 529 -37.66 -23.50 6.78
C GLU A 529 -36.35 -22.72 6.53
N ALA A 530 -35.94 -21.86 7.48
CA ALA A 530 -34.68 -21.11 7.41
C ALA A 530 -33.42 -21.99 7.46
N VAL A 531 -33.44 -23.07 8.26
CA VAL A 531 -32.33 -24.05 8.32
C VAL A 531 -32.16 -24.86 7.01
N SER A 532 -33.10 -24.75 6.07
CA SER A 532 -33.06 -25.50 4.80
C SER A 532 -32.58 -24.71 3.58
N ALA A 533 -32.30 -23.41 3.70
CA ALA A 533 -32.16 -22.52 2.54
C ALA A 533 -30.77 -21.90 2.30
N ASP A 534 -29.90 -21.77 3.31
CA ASP A 534 -28.54 -21.27 3.06
C ASP A 534 -27.60 -21.69 4.20
N ALA A 535 -26.57 -22.48 3.88
CA ALA A 535 -25.64 -23.05 4.85
C ALA A 535 -24.30 -22.29 4.90
N SER A 536 -24.24 -21.11 4.29
CA SER A 536 -22.95 -20.41 4.06
C SER A 536 -22.57 -19.47 5.19
N ASN A 537 -23.52 -18.86 5.91
CA ASN A 537 -23.21 -17.77 6.85
C ASN A 537 -24.22 -17.72 8.00
N TYR A 538 -23.89 -18.30 9.17
CA TYR A 538 -24.38 -17.81 10.46
C TYR A 538 -23.44 -18.26 11.58
N VAL A 539 -22.75 -17.31 12.21
CA VAL A 539 -22.17 -17.46 13.54
C VAL A 539 -23.33 -17.27 14.53
N LEU A 540 -23.68 -18.33 15.27
CA LEU A 540 -24.65 -18.22 16.37
C LEU A 540 -24.01 -17.44 17.51
N THR A 541 -24.47 -16.21 17.75
CA THR A 541 -24.04 -15.41 18.92
C THR A 541 -24.50 -16.08 20.22
N THR A 542 -23.77 -15.82 21.30
CA THR A 542 -23.98 -16.38 22.65
C THR A 542 -25.41 -16.14 23.18
N ARG A 543 -26.09 -15.08 22.73
CA ARG A 543 -27.49 -14.77 23.09
C ARG A 543 -28.53 -15.65 22.39
N ALA A 544 -28.27 -16.16 21.18
CA ALA A 544 -29.16 -17.14 20.54
C ALA A 544 -29.18 -18.45 21.34
N LEU A 545 -28.06 -18.81 21.95
CA LEU A 545 -27.93 -19.96 22.85
C LEU A 545 -28.64 -19.73 24.21
N ASP A 546 -28.62 -18.50 24.74
CA ASP A 546 -29.37 -18.13 25.96
C ASP A 546 -30.89 -18.09 25.71
N ALA A 547 -31.33 -17.65 24.52
CA ALA A 547 -32.73 -17.73 24.10
C ALA A 547 -33.21 -19.19 23.93
N LEU A 548 -32.33 -20.08 23.44
CA LEU A 548 -32.62 -21.51 23.30
C LEU A 548 -32.65 -22.27 24.64
N THR A 549 -31.81 -21.88 25.62
CA THR A 549 -31.70 -22.56 26.93
C THR A 549 -32.69 -22.06 27.99
N GLY A 550 -33.38 -20.94 27.75
CA GLY A 550 -34.47 -20.44 28.58
C GLY A 550 -35.75 -21.29 28.55
N SER A 551 -35.87 -22.23 27.61
CA SER A 551 -37.01 -23.14 27.51
C SER A 551 -36.70 -24.50 28.17
N ASN A 552 -37.48 -24.86 29.19
CA ASN A 552 -37.36 -26.10 29.95
C ASN A 552 -37.78 -27.36 29.17
N ASN A 553 -37.38 -27.56 27.90
CA ASN A 553 -37.62 -28.81 27.17
C ASN A 553 -36.85 -28.85 25.84
N LEU A 554 -35.60 -29.32 25.78
CA LEU A 554 -35.04 -29.86 24.54
C LEU A 554 -34.05 -31.01 24.83
N ASP A 555 -34.20 -32.09 24.06
CA ASP A 555 -33.53 -33.39 24.20
C ASP A 555 -32.16 -33.35 23.47
N VAL A 556 -31.06 -33.53 24.20
CA VAL A 556 -29.67 -33.25 23.81
C VAL A 556 -29.11 -34.18 22.70
N LEU A 557 -29.92 -35.07 22.14
CA LEU A 557 -29.47 -36.12 21.22
C LEU A 557 -29.59 -35.79 19.72
N ALA A 558 -30.18 -34.66 19.34
CA ALA A 558 -30.38 -34.30 17.91
C ALA A 558 -29.25 -33.44 17.31
N ILE A 559 -28.37 -32.85 18.11
CA ILE A 559 -27.32 -31.91 17.65
C ILE A 559 -26.01 -32.63 17.28
N ALA A 560 -25.75 -33.81 17.84
CA ALA A 560 -24.50 -34.54 17.62
C ALA A 560 -24.39 -35.20 16.23
N ASP A 561 -25.53 -35.56 15.60
CA ASP A 561 -25.53 -36.20 14.27
C ASP A 561 -25.33 -35.18 13.13
N ILE A 562 -25.67 -33.90 13.34
CA ILE A 562 -25.54 -32.84 12.32
C ILE A 562 -24.09 -32.35 12.21
N VAL A 563 -23.37 -32.29 13.33
CA VAL A 563 -21.95 -31.89 13.36
C VAL A 563 -21.05 -32.93 12.69
N SER A 564 -21.37 -34.23 12.82
CA SER A 564 -20.60 -35.32 12.22
C SER A 564 -20.71 -35.39 10.69
N ASP A 565 -21.83 -34.95 10.11
CA ASP A 565 -22.04 -34.93 8.66
C ASP A 565 -21.42 -33.68 8.00
N LEU A 566 -21.31 -32.57 8.74
CA LEU A 566 -20.64 -31.32 8.32
C LEU A 566 -19.11 -31.46 8.26
N GLU A 567 -18.50 -32.12 9.24
CA GLU A 567 -17.04 -32.40 9.25
C GLU A 567 -16.61 -33.31 8.08
N GLN A 568 -17.51 -34.16 7.56
CA GLN A 568 -17.22 -35.04 6.45
C GLN A 568 -17.30 -34.34 5.08
N ALA A 569 -18.11 -33.27 4.97
CA ALA A 569 -18.27 -32.47 3.75
C ALA A 569 -17.14 -31.46 3.53
N LEU A 570 -16.56 -30.90 4.61
CA LEU A 570 -15.45 -29.93 4.56
C LEU A 570 -14.09 -30.54 4.20
N SER A 571 -13.97 -31.87 4.17
CA SER A 571 -12.70 -32.57 3.88
C SER A 571 -12.40 -32.82 2.38
N GLN A 572 -13.24 -32.32 1.46
CA GLN A 572 -13.14 -32.65 0.02
C GLN A 572 -13.05 -31.46 -0.96
N GLN A 573 -12.97 -30.21 -0.50
CA GLN A 573 -12.65 -29.08 -1.38
C GLN A 573 -11.16 -28.77 -1.27
N GLY A 574 -10.38 -29.39 -2.16
CA GLY A 574 -8.98 -29.05 -2.36
C GLY A 574 -8.89 -27.72 -3.13
N SER A 575 -8.19 -26.76 -2.53
CA SER A 575 -7.68 -25.56 -3.17
C SER A 575 -6.78 -25.94 -4.35
N PHE A 576 -7.04 -25.37 -5.52
CA PHE A 576 -6.11 -25.38 -6.63
C PHE A 576 -5.55 -23.97 -6.77
N LEU A 577 -4.36 -23.78 -6.20
CA LEU A 577 -3.53 -22.59 -6.39
C LEU A 577 -3.15 -22.46 -7.88
N PRO A 578 -3.15 -21.25 -8.49
CA PRO A 578 -2.33 -21.02 -9.67
C PRO A 578 -0.85 -21.04 -9.24
N PRO A 579 0.06 -21.63 -10.00
CA PRO A 579 1.37 -21.92 -9.47
C PRO A 579 2.34 -20.75 -9.71
N THR A 580 3.08 -20.37 -8.67
CA THR A 580 4.15 -19.33 -8.58
C THR A 580 5.40 -19.64 -9.43
N SER A 581 5.29 -20.62 -10.31
CA SER A 581 6.18 -21.10 -11.36
C SER A 581 5.43 -22.30 -11.93
N VAL A 582 5.29 -22.48 -13.26
CA VAL A 582 4.73 -23.74 -13.78
C VAL A 582 5.88 -24.70 -14.10
N PRO A 583 6.42 -25.49 -13.15
CA PRO A 583 7.40 -26.51 -13.49
C PRO A 583 6.72 -27.59 -14.34
N GLY A 584 6.95 -27.57 -15.65
CA GLY A 584 6.55 -28.65 -16.56
C GLY A 584 5.96 -28.27 -17.92
N LEU A 585 5.95 -27.00 -18.32
CA LEU A 585 5.41 -26.55 -19.62
C LEU A 585 6.41 -26.50 -20.78
N TYR A 586 7.68 -26.81 -20.52
CA TYR A 586 8.72 -26.82 -21.56
C TYR A 586 8.51 -27.95 -22.57
N ALA A 587 8.56 -27.64 -23.86
CA ALA A 587 8.22 -28.55 -24.96
C ALA A 587 9.00 -29.88 -24.86
N GLY A 588 8.32 -30.95 -24.42
CA GLY A 588 8.93 -32.26 -24.19
C GLY A 588 8.11 -33.27 -23.39
N SER A 589 7.03 -32.86 -22.72
CA SER A 589 6.12 -33.82 -22.07
C SER A 589 5.21 -34.49 -23.13
N GLN A 590 5.42 -35.78 -23.35
CA GLN A 590 4.59 -36.58 -24.25
C GLN A 590 3.16 -36.66 -23.71
N ILE A 591 2.21 -35.89 -24.26
CA ILE A 591 0.78 -36.14 -24.07
C ILE A 591 0.35 -37.23 -25.06
N PRO A 592 -0.21 -38.37 -24.60
CA PRO A 592 -0.59 -39.47 -25.50
C PRO A 592 -1.73 -39.04 -26.41
N GLY A 593 -1.54 -39.19 -27.72
CA GLY A 593 -2.51 -38.77 -28.72
C GLY A 593 -3.90 -39.39 -28.56
N GLN A 594 -4.92 -38.55 -28.75
CA GLN A 594 -6.10 -38.73 -29.61
C GLN A 594 -6.92 -37.42 -29.52
N ALA A 595 -7.32 -36.88 -30.67
CA ALA A 595 -8.20 -35.71 -30.73
C ALA A 595 -9.53 -36.00 -30.04
N SER A 596 -9.82 -35.27 -28.96
CA SER A 596 -11.14 -35.25 -28.33
C SER A 596 -11.36 -33.88 -27.72
N ALA A 597 -12.35 -33.13 -28.23
CA ALA A 597 -12.84 -31.94 -27.56
C ALA A 597 -13.53 -32.36 -26.24
N VAL A 598 -12.82 -32.22 -25.13
CA VAL A 598 -13.38 -32.44 -23.78
C VAL A 598 -13.92 -31.10 -23.29
N ARG A 599 -15.24 -31.01 -23.09
CA ARG A 599 -15.85 -29.91 -22.32
C ARG A 599 -15.83 -30.30 -20.84
N SER A 600 -14.80 -29.89 -20.12
CA SER A 600 -14.72 -29.94 -18.67
C SER A 600 -13.58 -29.02 -18.21
N GLY A 601 -13.90 -27.79 -17.78
CA GLY A 601 -12.97 -26.89 -17.07
C GLY A 601 -12.03 -26.04 -17.94
N GLY A 602 -12.56 -25.11 -18.75
CA GLY A 602 -11.79 -23.94 -19.21
C GLY A 602 -10.71 -24.11 -20.30
N SER A 603 -10.26 -25.32 -20.67
CA SER A 603 -9.15 -25.48 -21.64
C SER A 603 -9.58 -25.90 -23.06
N LEU A 604 -8.91 -25.39 -24.10
CA LEU A 604 -9.12 -25.75 -25.51
C LEU A 604 -7.82 -26.27 -26.16
N TYR A 605 -7.76 -27.57 -26.49
CA TYR A 605 -6.58 -28.24 -27.06
C TYR A 605 -6.78 -28.70 -28.52
N TYR A 606 -5.88 -28.32 -29.44
CA TYR A 606 -5.89 -28.78 -30.84
C TYR A 606 -4.63 -29.59 -31.21
N GLY A 607 -4.54 -30.84 -30.75
CA GLY A 607 -3.47 -31.74 -31.18
C GLY A 607 -3.65 -32.24 -32.63
N ASN A 608 -2.74 -31.83 -33.53
CA ASN A 608 -2.45 -32.40 -34.86
C ASN A 608 -3.28 -31.87 -36.06
N ALA A 609 -3.57 -30.58 -36.15
CA ALA A 609 -4.13 -30.00 -37.38
C ALA A 609 -3.00 -29.56 -38.33
N GLU A 610 -2.90 -30.18 -39.52
CA GLU A 610 -1.97 -29.80 -40.61
C GLU A 610 -2.46 -28.54 -41.39
N ASN A 611 -3.02 -27.54 -40.72
CA ASN A 611 -3.45 -26.27 -41.36
C ASN A 611 -3.35 -25.08 -40.38
N ASP A 612 -3.03 -23.89 -40.89
CA ASP A 612 -3.06 -22.60 -40.18
C ASP A 612 -4.36 -22.41 -39.35
N ILE A 613 -4.23 -22.12 -38.06
CA ILE A 613 -5.32 -21.89 -37.12
C ILE A 613 -5.44 -20.38 -36.81
N LEU A 614 -6.65 -19.84 -36.91
CA LEU A 614 -7.03 -18.54 -36.34
C LEU A 614 -8.00 -18.78 -35.18
N LEU A 615 -7.59 -18.43 -33.97
CA LEU A 615 -8.42 -18.45 -32.77
C LEU A 615 -8.62 -17.01 -32.28
N ASP A 616 -9.88 -16.61 -32.13
CA ASP A 616 -10.32 -15.26 -31.78
C ASP A 616 -11.36 -15.35 -30.64
N LEU A 617 -10.96 -14.94 -29.43
CA LEU A 617 -11.85 -14.89 -28.27
C LEU A 617 -12.70 -13.60 -28.23
N GLU A 618 -12.24 -12.49 -28.82
CA GLU A 618 -12.91 -11.18 -28.85
C GLU A 618 -14.25 -11.25 -29.61
N SER A 619 -14.30 -11.98 -30.72
CA SER A 619 -15.54 -12.18 -31.49
C SER A 619 -16.37 -13.39 -31.04
N GLY A 620 -15.86 -14.20 -30.10
CA GLY A 620 -16.47 -15.46 -29.67
C GLY A 620 -16.62 -16.47 -30.82
N ILE A 621 -15.76 -16.45 -31.84
CA ILE A 621 -15.83 -17.34 -33.00
C ILE A 621 -14.52 -18.09 -33.18
N ALA A 622 -14.53 -19.42 -32.96
CA ALA A 622 -13.53 -20.30 -33.55
C ALA A 622 -13.96 -20.69 -34.98
N THR A 623 -13.20 -20.29 -36.00
CA THR A 623 -13.41 -20.77 -37.39
C THR A 623 -12.45 -21.91 -37.74
N TRP A 624 -13.01 -23.09 -38.01
CA TRP A 624 -12.28 -24.21 -38.61
C TRP A 624 -13.16 -24.88 -39.68
N ALA A 625 -12.58 -25.18 -40.84
CA ALA A 625 -13.18 -26.01 -41.90
C ALA A 625 -14.69 -25.78 -42.21
N GLY A 626 -15.19 -24.54 -42.10
CA GLY A 626 -16.59 -24.19 -42.39
C GLY A 626 -17.58 -24.34 -41.23
N HIS A 627 -17.13 -24.41 -39.98
CA HIS A 627 -17.97 -24.39 -38.79
C HIS A 627 -17.61 -23.23 -37.83
N SER A 628 -18.62 -22.70 -37.12
CA SER A 628 -18.54 -21.59 -36.16
C SER A 628 -19.24 -21.97 -34.84
N GLY A 629 -18.65 -21.63 -33.68
CA GLY A 629 -19.28 -21.81 -32.36
C GLY A 629 -18.78 -20.79 -31.33
N HIS A 630 -19.65 -20.46 -30.36
CA HIS A 630 -19.39 -19.52 -29.25
C HIS A 630 -18.57 -20.15 -28.12
N LEU A 631 -17.54 -19.43 -27.66
CA LEU A 631 -16.66 -19.77 -26.54
C LEU A 631 -16.58 -18.55 -25.61
N THR A 632 -16.75 -18.76 -24.30
CA THR A 632 -16.58 -17.74 -23.24
C THR A 632 -15.83 -18.43 -22.10
N GLN A 633 -14.84 -17.75 -21.49
CA GLN A 633 -13.98 -18.26 -20.39
C GLN A 633 -13.01 -19.38 -20.80
N ILE A 634 -12.06 -19.09 -21.70
CA ILE A 634 -10.95 -20.01 -21.99
C ILE A 634 -9.70 -19.47 -21.33
N GLU A 635 -9.20 -20.17 -20.31
CA GLU A 635 -7.96 -19.77 -19.63
C GLU A 635 -6.72 -20.22 -20.44
N TRP A 636 -6.79 -21.33 -21.19
CA TRP A 636 -5.64 -21.92 -21.89
C TRP A 636 -5.91 -22.19 -23.37
N MET A 637 -5.06 -21.63 -24.24
CA MET A 637 -5.10 -21.78 -25.69
C MET A 637 -3.81 -22.41 -26.23
N THR A 638 -3.95 -23.38 -27.13
CA THR A 638 -2.81 -24.00 -27.80
C THR A 638 -3.03 -24.07 -29.31
N GLY A 639 -2.05 -23.59 -30.06
CA GLY A 639 -1.96 -23.68 -31.52
C GLY A 639 -1.68 -25.09 -32.04
N GLY A 640 -1.38 -25.16 -33.34
CA GLY A 640 -1.01 -26.35 -34.09
C GLY A 640 0.51 -26.46 -34.30
N THR A 641 0.93 -27.06 -35.40
CA THR A 641 2.36 -27.18 -35.76
C THR A 641 2.72 -26.39 -37.02
N ASP A 642 1.82 -25.53 -37.47
CA ASP A 642 1.95 -24.69 -38.67
C ASP A 642 2.00 -23.22 -38.25
N ARG A 643 1.59 -22.28 -39.09
CA ARG A 643 1.67 -20.86 -38.77
C ARG A 643 0.34 -20.37 -38.20
N ASP A 644 0.31 -20.16 -36.90
CA ASP A 644 -0.92 -19.86 -36.17
C ASP A 644 -1.04 -18.39 -35.78
N THR A 645 -2.28 -17.96 -35.54
CA THR A 645 -2.58 -16.67 -34.92
C THR A 645 -3.54 -16.91 -33.76
N LEU A 646 -3.05 -16.64 -32.56
CA LEU A 646 -3.75 -16.75 -31.30
C LEU A 646 -4.04 -15.35 -30.79
N LEU A 647 -5.32 -15.02 -30.65
CA LEU A 647 -5.80 -13.79 -30.04
C LEU A 647 -6.44 -14.16 -28.70
N GLY A 648 -5.93 -13.57 -27.62
CA GLY A 648 -6.48 -13.60 -26.29
C GLY A 648 -7.76 -12.77 -26.20
N GLY A 649 -7.98 -12.14 -25.06
CA GLY A 649 -9.15 -11.31 -24.80
C GLY A 649 -8.89 -10.43 -23.57
N ASP A 650 -9.91 -9.81 -22.99
CA ASP A 650 -9.71 -8.86 -21.87
C ASP A 650 -9.33 -9.50 -20.50
N HIS A 651 -9.00 -10.80 -20.45
CA HIS A 651 -8.72 -11.54 -19.21
C HIS A 651 -7.42 -12.34 -19.35
N SER A 652 -6.72 -12.56 -18.24
CA SER A 652 -5.49 -13.35 -18.16
C SER A 652 -5.63 -14.75 -18.80
N ALA A 653 -4.73 -15.04 -19.74
CA ALA A 653 -4.72 -16.28 -20.50
C ALA A 653 -3.30 -16.87 -20.63
N VAL A 654 -3.25 -18.17 -20.93
CA VAL A 654 -2.01 -18.85 -21.35
C VAL A 654 -2.13 -19.17 -22.84
N LEU A 655 -1.29 -18.55 -23.67
CA LEU A 655 -1.25 -18.75 -25.11
C LEU A 655 0.01 -19.54 -25.49
N SER A 656 -0.16 -20.69 -26.18
CA SER A 656 0.96 -21.52 -26.64
C SER A 656 0.91 -21.77 -28.15
N GLY A 657 1.91 -21.28 -28.90
CA GLY A 657 2.02 -21.47 -30.36
C GLY A 657 2.44 -22.88 -30.78
N LEU A 658 3.28 -23.53 -29.96
CA LEU A 658 3.92 -24.84 -30.19
C LEU A 658 5.03 -24.82 -31.24
N SER A 659 4.76 -25.17 -32.49
CA SER A 659 5.77 -25.20 -33.54
C SER A 659 5.23 -24.42 -34.71
N GLY A 660 5.98 -23.47 -35.26
CA GLY A 660 5.37 -22.55 -36.20
C GLY A 660 6.11 -21.24 -36.29
N ASN A 661 5.58 -20.29 -37.06
CA ASN A 661 6.02 -18.89 -36.97
C ASN A 661 4.80 -18.08 -36.57
N ASP A 662 4.46 -18.19 -35.30
CA ASP A 662 3.17 -17.89 -34.75
C ASP A 662 3.03 -16.42 -34.40
N ARG A 663 1.79 -16.00 -34.19
CA ARG A 663 1.47 -14.66 -33.71
C ARG A 663 0.55 -14.78 -32.52
N LEU A 664 1.05 -14.46 -31.34
CA LEU A 664 0.31 -14.48 -30.09
C LEU A 664 0.04 -13.04 -29.66
N PHE A 665 -1.22 -12.74 -29.39
CA PHE A 665 -1.69 -11.46 -28.86
C PHE A 665 -2.45 -11.75 -27.58
N GLY A 666 -1.98 -11.27 -26.42
CA GLY A 666 -2.67 -11.43 -25.14
C GLY A 666 -3.93 -10.55 -25.03
N ASP A 667 -3.80 -9.33 -25.56
CA ASP A 667 -4.81 -8.26 -25.55
C ASP A 667 -4.98 -7.61 -24.18
N GLY A 668 -5.76 -8.16 -23.24
CA GLY A 668 -5.98 -7.58 -21.91
C GLY A 668 -5.81 -8.60 -20.79
N GLY A 669 -5.35 -8.16 -19.61
CA GLY A 669 -5.10 -9.05 -18.47
C GLY A 669 -3.63 -9.43 -18.35
N ALA A 670 -3.30 -10.37 -17.46
CA ALA A 670 -1.92 -10.81 -17.23
C ALA A 670 -1.64 -12.14 -17.95
N ASP A 671 -1.04 -12.07 -19.14
CA ASP A 671 -0.91 -13.22 -20.03
C ASP A 671 0.43 -13.94 -19.93
N TRP A 672 0.39 -15.25 -20.14
CA TRP A 672 1.57 -16.09 -20.36
C TRP A 672 1.67 -16.47 -21.84
N LEU A 673 2.71 -15.98 -22.51
CA LEU A 673 2.95 -16.19 -23.94
C LEU A 673 4.09 -17.18 -24.16
N ILE A 674 3.77 -18.34 -24.74
CA ILE A 674 4.73 -19.39 -25.07
C ILE A 674 4.74 -19.55 -26.59
N GLY A 675 5.71 -18.94 -27.27
CA GLY A 675 5.86 -19.08 -28.73
C GLY A 675 6.07 -20.54 -29.14
N GLY A 676 7.09 -21.15 -28.53
CA GLY A 676 7.52 -22.51 -28.85
C GLY A 676 8.62 -22.49 -29.91
N SER A 677 8.67 -23.49 -30.79
CA SER A 677 9.72 -23.59 -31.80
C SER A 677 9.38 -22.83 -33.08
N GLY A 678 10.21 -21.87 -33.44
CA GLY A 678 10.24 -21.17 -34.72
C GLY A 678 10.51 -19.69 -34.53
N ASN A 679 9.94 -18.83 -35.36
CA ASN A 679 10.15 -17.38 -35.22
C ASN A 679 8.82 -16.70 -35.02
N ASP A 680 8.51 -16.42 -33.76
CA ASP A 680 7.20 -16.00 -33.31
C ASP A 680 7.13 -14.49 -33.09
N PHE A 681 5.91 -13.99 -33.05
CA PHE A 681 5.60 -12.63 -32.65
C PHE A 681 4.70 -12.68 -31.42
N LEU A 682 5.23 -12.23 -30.28
CA LEU A 682 4.54 -12.24 -29.00
C LEU A 682 4.22 -10.79 -28.62
N ASN A 683 2.94 -10.49 -28.47
CA ASN A 683 2.45 -9.20 -28.02
C ASN A 683 1.58 -9.41 -26.78
N GLY A 684 2.04 -8.95 -25.61
CA GLY A 684 1.26 -9.08 -24.36
C GLY A 684 -0.02 -8.27 -24.45
N GLY A 685 0.10 -6.95 -24.43
CA GLY A 685 -1.05 -6.07 -24.63
C GLY A 685 -1.19 -5.12 -23.47
N VAL A 686 -2.38 -5.04 -22.89
CA VAL A 686 -2.68 -4.26 -21.69
C VAL A 686 -2.67 -5.21 -20.50
N GLY A 687 -1.90 -4.88 -19.48
CA GLY A 687 -1.75 -5.71 -18.29
C GLY A 687 -0.28 -6.03 -18.04
N THR A 688 -0.01 -7.09 -17.27
CA THR A 688 1.34 -7.51 -16.93
C THR A 688 1.63 -8.88 -17.53
N ASP A 689 2.39 -8.88 -18.61
CA ASP A 689 2.53 -10.05 -19.47
C ASP A 689 3.91 -10.69 -19.35
N THR A 690 3.94 -12.02 -19.41
CA THR A 690 5.16 -12.83 -19.29
C THR A 690 5.35 -13.67 -20.56
N ALA A 691 6.49 -13.49 -21.24
CA ALA A 691 6.92 -14.41 -22.28
C ALA A 691 7.80 -15.50 -21.67
N ALA A 692 7.42 -16.76 -21.86
CA ALA A 692 8.08 -17.90 -21.23
C ALA A 692 8.84 -18.76 -22.26
N PHE A 693 10.08 -19.11 -21.92
CA PHE A 693 11.03 -19.81 -22.79
C PHE A 693 11.59 -21.07 -22.15
N ALA A 694 11.72 -22.15 -22.92
CA ALA A 694 12.35 -23.36 -22.42
C ALA A 694 13.86 -23.21 -22.30
N GLY A 695 14.44 -23.74 -21.23
CA GLY A 695 15.88 -23.85 -21.06
C GLY A 695 16.53 -22.81 -20.17
N ASP A 696 17.85 -22.89 -20.10
CA ASP A 696 18.67 -22.01 -19.27
C ASP A 696 18.76 -20.64 -19.94
N GLN A 697 18.46 -19.57 -19.20
CA GLN A 697 18.53 -18.19 -19.67
C GLN A 697 19.88 -17.88 -20.32
N ARG A 698 20.96 -18.49 -19.85
CA ARG A 698 22.30 -18.36 -20.45
C ARG A 698 22.42 -18.88 -21.88
N SER A 699 21.39 -19.51 -22.43
CA SER A 699 21.33 -19.97 -23.82
C SER A 699 20.77 -18.91 -24.77
N PHE A 700 20.29 -17.78 -24.24
CA PHE A 700 19.50 -16.79 -24.97
C PHE A 700 20.23 -15.46 -25.20
N THR A 701 19.95 -14.83 -26.34
CA THR A 701 20.40 -13.48 -26.68
C THR A 701 19.18 -12.56 -26.76
N LEU A 702 19.11 -11.54 -25.91
CA LEU A 702 18.08 -10.50 -25.94
C LEU A 702 18.61 -9.24 -26.63
N THR A 703 18.14 -8.95 -27.84
CA THR A 703 18.57 -7.81 -28.63
C THR A 703 17.59 -6.65 -28.54
N PHE A 704 18.08 -5.49 -28.12
CA PHE A 704 17.34 -4.22 -28.15
C PHE A 704 17.72 -3.45 -29.42
N SER A 705 16.74 -2.86 -30.14
CA SER A 705 17.03 -2.03 -31.30
C SER A 705 16.41 -0.65 -31.23
N ALA A 706 17.26 0.39 -31.29
CA ALA A 706 16.83 1.79 -31.28
C ALA A 706 16.29 2.28 -32.64
N VAL A 707 16.55 1.55 -33.74
CA VAL A 707 16.20 2.00 -35.11
C VAL A 707 14.75 1.70 -35.45
N ASN A 708 14.20 0.60 -34.95
CA ASN A 708 12.86 0.11 -35.29
C ASN A 708 12.01 -0.24 -34.06
N ASP A 709 12.50 0.06 -32.86
CA ASP A 709 11.84 -0.23 -31.60
C ASP A 709 11.54 -1.72 -31.40
N ASN A 710 12.34 -2.60 -32.01
CA ASN A 710 12.18 -4.04 -31.88
C ASN A 710 12.95 -4.55 -30.67
N LEU A 711 12.28 -5.41 -29.90
CA LEU A 711 12.89 -6.31 -28.92
C LEU A 711 12.84 -7.73 -29.49
N MET A 712 13.98 -8.40 -29.54
CA MET A 712 14.09 -9.76 -30.07
C MET A 712 14.81 -10.66 -29.10
N ILE A 713 14.34 -11.90 -28.97
CA ILE A 713 14.99 -12.93 -28.17
C ILE A 713 15.32 -14.14 -29.04
N GLU A 714 16.57 -14.57 -29.00
CA GLU A 714 17.07 -15.70 -29.77
C GLU A 714 17.50 -16.83 -28.83
N ASP A 715 16.94 -18.03 -29.03
CA ASP A 715 17.46 -19.27 -28.46
C ASP A 715 18.60 -19.80 -29.33
N ARG A 716 19.83 -19.79 -28.81
CA ARG A 716 21.00 -20.23 -29.56
C ARG A 716 21.11 -21.75 -29.71
N ARG A 717 20.28 -22.54 -29.01
CA ARG A 717 20.35 -24.00 -29.02
C ARG A 717 19.95 -24.58 -30.37
N PRO A 718 20.70 -25.56 -30.90
CA PRO A 718 20.29 -26.29 -32.10
C PRO A 718 18.93 -26.97 -31.92
N GLY A 719 17.93 -26.54 -32.69
CA GLY A 719 16.56 -27.05 -32.58
C GLY A 719 15.81 -26.56 -31.33
N GLY A 720 16.26 -25.46 -30.73
CA GLY A 720 15.57 -24.73 -29.68
C GLY A 720 14.38 -23.94 -30.21
N GLU A 721 13.99 -22.90 -29.47
CA GLU A 721 12.77 -22.13 -29.70
C GLU A 721 12.88 -21.13 -30.85
N GLY A 722 14.09 -20.80 -31.31
CA GLY A 722 14.30 -19.98 -32.51
C GLY A 722 14.47 -18.49 -32.19
N THR A 723 13.83 -17.59 -32.92
CA THR A 723 14.00 -16.14 -32.71
C THR A 723 12.68 -15.39 -32.75
N ASP A 724 12.31 -14.86 -31.59
CA ASP A 724 11.00 -14.25 -31.36
C ASP A 724 11.09 -12.74 -31.27
N THR A 725 10.03 -12.07 -31.71
CA THR A 725 9.85 -10.63 -31.57
C THR A 725 8.86 -10.35 -30.47
N LEU A 726 9.27 -9.53 -29.50
CA LEU A 726 8.47 -9.19 -28.33
C LEU A 726 7.94 -7.76 -28.43
N ARG A 727 6.69 -7.56 -28.00
CA ARG A 727 6.08 -6.24 -27.84
C ARG A 727 5.18 -6.24 -26.62
N ARG A 728 5.22 -5.16 -25.84
CA ARG A 728 4.33 -4.98 -24.67
C ARG A 728 4.31 -6.24 -23.80
N VAL A 729 5.51 -6.69 -23.45
CA VAL A 729 5.76 -7.82 -22.55
C VAL A 729 6.64 -7.26 -21.45
N GLU A 730 6.25 -7.51 -20.21
CA GLU A 730 6.88 -6.94 -19.02
C GLU A 730 7.92 -7.90 -18.45
N PHE A 731 7.74 -9.22 -18.60
CA PHE A 731 8.64 -10.23 -18.04
C PHE A 731 9.10 -11.28 -19.04
N LEU A 732 10.34 -11.75 -18.86
CA LEU A 732 10.86 -12.97 -19.49
C LEU A 732 11.06 -14.04 -18.43
N ASP A 733 10.39 -15.18 -18.58
CA ASP A 733 10.55 -16.35 -17.71
C ASP A 733 11.30 -17.46 -18.45
N PHE A 734 12.28 -18.07 -17.78
CA PHE A 734 13.11 -19.16 -18.31
C PHE A 734 13.06 -20.38 -17.39
N GLU A 735 13.25 -21.58 -17.95
CA GLU A 735 13.37 -22.81 -17.14
C GLU A 735 14.45 -22.72 -16.06
N ARG A 736 15.53 -22.00 -16.34
CA ARG A 736 16.54 -21.66 -15.34
C ARG A 736 17.00 -20.23 -15.50
N GLU A 737 16.65 -19.42 -14.52
CA GLU A 737 17.09 -18.03 -14.42
C GLU A 737 18.57 -17.92 -14.00
N ILE A 738 19.20 -16.81 -14.42
CA ILE A 738 20.46 -16.36 -13.82
C ILE A 738 20.19 -15.80 -12.42
N ASP A 739 21.17 -15.95 -11.53
CA ASP A 739 21.06 -15.53 -10.12
C ASP A 739 21.30 -14.02 -9.94
N LEU A 740 20.67 -13.21 -10.80
CA LEU A 740 20.73 -11.75 -10.76
C LEU A 740 19.45 -11.15 -10.15
N PHE A 741 18.30 -11.77 -10.44
CA PHE A 741 16.99 -11.37 -9.93
C PHE A 741 16.48 -12.32 -8.83
N GLY A 742 17.39 -12.97 -8.10
CA GLY A 742 17.05 -13.96 -7.08
C GLY A 742 16.40 -15.24 -7.63
N GLY A 743 16.62 -15.52 -8.92
CA GLY A 743 15.99 -16.66 -9.62
C GLY A 743 14.56 -16.41 -10.11
N ASN A 744 14.11 -15.15 -10.15
CA ASN A 744 12.81 -14.74 -10.67
C ASN A 744 12.87 -14.31 -12.15
N PRO A 745 11.72 -14.23 -12.84
CA PRO A 745 11.63 -13.72 -14.21
C PRO A 745 12.29 -12.36 -14.38
N MET A 746 12.94 -12.16 -15.53
CA MET A 746 13.64 -10.91 -15.86
C MET A 746 12.64 -9.80 -16.24
N PRO A 747 12.62 -8.67 -15.52
CA PRO A 747 11.74 -7.53 -15.83
C PRO A 747 12.31 -6.68 -16.98
N LEU A 748 11.56 -6.50 -18.06
CA LEU A 748 12.00 -5.78 -19.25
C LEU A 748 11.92 -4.26 -19.11
N ASP A 749 10.96 -3.75 -18.33
CA ASP A 749 10.76 -2.31 -18.07
C ASP A 749 12.02 -1.61 -17.53
N MET A 750 12.88 -2.35 -16.83
CA MET A 750 14.17 -1.89 -16.32
C MET A 750 15.18 -1.53 -17.42
N PHE A 751 14.94 -1.87 -18.68
CA PHE A 751 15.91 -1.74 -19.77
C PHE A 751 15.39 -1.01 -21.00
N LEU A 752 14.07 -0.87 -21.15
CA LEU A 752 13.45 -0.41 -22.41
C LEU A 752 13.81 1.03 -22.77
N ASP A 753 13.97 1.95 -21.83
CA ASP A 753 14.23 3.36 -22.14
C ASP A 753 15.70 3.65 -22.45
N ALA A 754 16.60 2.71 -22.16
CA ALA A 754 18.02 2.84 -22.52
C ALA A 754 18.24 3.10 -24.02
N ARG A 755 17.34 2.58 -24.89
CA ARG A 755 17.38 2.78 -26.35
C ARG A 755 17.22 4.24 -26.79
N ALA A 756 16.65 5.10 -25.93
CA ALA A 756 16.39 6.50 -26.22
C ALA A 756 17.58 7.42 -25.86
N VAL A 757 18.57 6.91 -25.13
CA VAL A 757 19.73 7.68 -24.69
C VAL A 757 20.65 7.96 -25.89
N PRO A 758 21.01 9.23 -26.17
CA PRO A 758 21.97 9.61 -27.20
C PRO A 758 23.34 8.94 -27.02
N ALA A 759 24.02 8.64 -28.13
CA ALA A 759 25.31 7.95 -28.14
C ALA A 759 26.38 8.61 -27.25
N ASP A 760 26.47 9.95 -27.27
CA ASP A 760 27.45 10.70 -26.48
C ASP A 760 27.16 10.68 -24.97
N GLU A 761 25.88 10.69 -24.57
CA GLU A 761 25.44 10.53 -23.18
C GLU A 761 25.64 9.07 -22.71
N PHE A 762 25.42 8.10 -23.58
CA PHE A 762 25.68 6.68 -23.28
C PHE A 762 27.16 6.41 -23.00
N ILE A 763 28.06 7.08 -23.76
CA ILE A 763 29.51 7.01 -23.53
C ILE A 763 29.89 7.58 -22.15
N GLU A 764 29.17 8.58 -21.63
CA GLU A 764 29.43 9.12 -20.28
C GLU A 764 29.19 8.07 -19.19
N ILE A 765 28.19 7.22 -19.35
CA ILE A 765 27.92 6.10 -18.43
C ILE A 765 29.07 5.08 -18.50
N ILE A 766 29.56 4.75 -19.70
CA ILE A 766 30.70 3.85 -19.90
C ILE A 766 31.98 4.41 -19.23
N GLU A 767 32.21 5.73 -19.33
CA GLU A 767 33.34 6.40 -18.70
C GLU A 767 33.30 6.32 -17.17
N LEU A 768 32.11 6.29 -16.55
CA LEU A 768 31.97 6.04 -15.12
C LEU A 768 32.46 4.63 -14.75
N TYR A 769 32.06 3.59 -15.48
CA TYR A 769 32.57 2.23 -15.25
C TYR A 769 34.09 2.15 -15.36
N ILE A 770 34.66 2.83 -16.35
CA ILE A 770 36.12 2.91 -16.53
C ILE A 770 36.76 3.59 -15.32
N ALA A 771 36.21 4.72 -14.86
CA ALA A 771 36.79 5.49 -13.76
C ALA A 771 36.74 4.73 -12.42
N TYR A 772 35.61 4.09 -12.11
CA TYR A 772 35.40 3.39 -10.85
C TYR A 772 36.04 2.00 -10.81
N PHE A 773 35.93 1.22 -11.89
CA PHE A 773 36.25 -0.21 -11.86
C PHE A 773 37.43 -0.59 -12.75
N ASN A 774 37.88 0.31 -13.63
CA ASN A 774 38.90 0.02 -14.64
C ASN A 774 38.56 -1.18 -15.55
N ARG A 775 37.27 -1.41 -15.81
CA ARG A 775 36.76 -2.46 -16.70
C ARG A 775 35.74 -1.90 -17.67
N ALA A 776 35.41 -2.67 -18.71
CA ALA A 776 34.22 -2.41 -19.49
C ALA A 776 32.97 -2.57 -18.59
N PRO A 777 31.88 -1.84 -18.86
CA PRO A 777 30.58 -2.17 -18.28
C PRO A 777 30.14 -3.58 -18.68
N ASP A 778 29.31 -4.19 -17.86
CA ASP A 778 28.49 -5.35 -18.23
C ASP A 778 27.21 -4.87 -18.93
N ALA A 779 26.67 -5.65 -19.87
CA ALA A 779 25.54 -5.23 -20.69
C ALA A 779 24.27 -5.02 -19.86
N ILE A 780 23.97 -5.89 -18.88
CA ILE A 780 22.78 -5.74 -18.03
C ILE A 780 22.85 -4.45 -17.20
N GLY A 781 23.95 -4.24 -16.47
CA GLY A 781 24.13 -3.05 -15.64
C GLY A 781 24.17 -1.76 -16.47
N LEU A 782 24.80 -1.79 -17.65
CA LEU A 782 24.82 -0.62 -18.54
C LEU A 782 23.42 -0.22 -19.01
N ASN A 783 22.60 -1.19 -19.44
CA ASN A 783 21.23 -0.93 -19.87
C ASN A 783 20.39 -0.43 -18.68
N TYR A 784 20.56 -0.98 -17.48
CA TYR A 784 19.88 -0.49 -16.28
C TYR A 784 20.20 0.97 -15.96
N TRP A 785 21.48 1.35 -15.92
CA TRP A 785 21.86 2.73 -15.63
C TRP A 785 21.45 3.69 -16.75
N ALA A 786 21.51 3.27 -18.01
CA ALA A 786 21.01 4.04 -19.13
C ALA A 786 19.48 4.23 -19.05
N ASN A 787 18.73 3.22 -18.62
CA ASN A 787 17.29 3.32 -18.38
C ASN A 787 16.97 4.36 -17.30
N LEU A 788 17.68 4.32 -16.17
CA LEU A 788 17.52 5.31 -15.10
C LEU A 788 17.89 6.73 -15.56
N TYR A 789 18.93 6.87 -16.37
CA TYR A 789 19.34 8.15 -16.94
C TYR A 789 18.27 8.71 -17.88
N ALA A 790 17.71 7.89 -18.77
CA ALA A 790 16.59 8.26 -19.64
C ALA A 790 15.36 8.74 -18.83
N ASN A 791 15.18 8.17 -17.64
CA ASN A 791 14.13 8.51 -16.69
C ASN A 791 14.49 9.67 -15.72
N GLY A 792 15.59 10.40 -15.97
CA GLY A 792 15.87 11.68 -15.32
C GLY A 792 16.88 11.65 -14.17
N ILE A 793 17.53 10.51 -13.89
CA ILE A 793 18.69 10.48 -12.99
C ILE A 793 19.87 11.23 -13.64
N SER A 794 20.45 12.21 -12.92
CA SER A 794 21.60 12.96 -13.43
C SER A 794 22.89 12.13 -13.37
N LEU A 795 23.87 12.47 -14.20
CA LEU A 795 25.19 11.81 -14.21
C LEU A 795 25.92 11.97 -12.87
N GLU A 796 25.75 13.12 -12.19
CA GLU A 796 26.27 13.34 -10.83
C GLU A 796 25.67 12.37 -9.83
N LYS A 797 24.35 12.18 -9.89
CA LYS A 797 23.67 11.26 -8.99
C LYS A 797 24.04 9.80 -9.28
N MET A 798 24.19 9.46 -10.56
CA MET A 798 24.68 8.15 -10.97
C MET A 798 26.09 7.89 -10.43
N ALA A 799 27.03 8.83 -10.59
CA ALA A 799 28.39 8.72 -10.04
C ALA A 799 28.39 8.55 -8.51
N ALA A 800 27.52 9.27 -7.80
CA ALA A 800 27.35 9.09 -6.35
C ALA A 800 26.87 7.67 -6.01
N ASN A 801 25.88 7.15 -6.75
CA ASN A 801 25.37 5.79 -6.53
C ASN A 801 26.41 4.71 -6.86
N PHE A 802 27.24 4.91 -7.89
CA PHE A 802 28.37 4.03 -8.22
C PHE A 802 29.34 3.91 -7.04
N PHE A 803 29.56 4.98 -6.28
CA PHE A 803 30.46 4.95 -5.13
C PHE A 803 30.00 3.97 -4.03
N THR A 804 28.68 3.80 -3.89
CA THR A 804 28.09 2.91 -2.89
C THR A 804 27.96 1.45 -3.33
N GLN A 805 28.24 1.14 -4.60
CA GLN A 805 28.09 -0.22 -5.13
C GLN A 805 29.06 -1.21 -4.45
N PRO A 806 28.62 -2.46 -4.15
CA PRO A 806 29.48 -3.47 -3.53
C PRO A 806 30.81 -3.68 -4.27
N GLU A 807 30.78 -3.64 -5.60
CA GLU A 807 31.99 -3.75 -6.41
C GLU A 807 32.96 -2.58 -6.16
N THR A 808 32.46 -1.34 -6.07
CA THR A 808 33.29 -0.16 -5.80
C THR A 808 33.89 -0.26 -4.41
N GLN A 809 33.08 -0.68 -3.44
CA GLN A 809 33.48 -0.89 -2.06
C GLN A 809 34.58 -1.95 -1.95
N MET A 810 34.55 -2.99 -2.80
CA MET A 810 35.60 -4.00 -2.90
C MET A 810 36.86 -3.46 -3.58
N VAL A 811 36.72 -2.74 -4.71
CA VAL A 811 37.86 -2.16 -5.45
C VAL A 811 38.64 -1.17 -4.59
N TYR A 812 37.93 -0.30 -3.87
CA TYR A 812 38.53 0.74 -3.04
C TYR A 812 38.63 0.36 -1.56
N GLN A 813 38.42 -0.90 -1.18
CA GLN A 813 38.39 -1.31 0.23
C GLN A 813 39.63 -0.87 1.04
N SER A 814 40.79 -0.74 0.41
CA SER A 814 42.02 -0.29 1.07
C SER A 814 42.03 1.20 1.44
N VAL A 815 41.23 2.02 0.76
CA VAL A 815 41.16 3.48 0.94
C VAL A 815 39.87 3.95 1.62
N LEU A 816 38.88 3.07 1.78
CA LEU A 816 37.62 3.40 2.45
C LEU A 816 37.70 3.18 3.97
N ASP A 817 36.77 3.79 4.69
CA ASP A 817 36.48 3.53 6.10
C ASP A 817 35.46 2.39 6.26
N THR A 818 35.16 2.01 7.51
CA THR A 818 34.27 0.86 7.79
C THR A 818 32.81 1.12 7.35
N ASP A 819 32.44 2.38 7.18
CA ASP A 819 31.13 2.80 6.65
C ASP A 819 31.10 2.93 5.12
N GLY A 820 32.19 2.58 4.44
CA GLY A 820 32.29 2.62 2.98
C GLY A 820 32.58 3.99 2.38
N THR A 821 32.84 5.01 3.21
CA THR A 821 33.22 6.35 2.74
C THR A 821 34.74 6.48 2.57
N LEU A 822 35.20 7.41 1.72
CA LEU A 822 36.63 7.70 1.60
C LEU A 822 37.15 8.32 2.91
N ASP A 823 38.21 7.75 3.48
CA ASP A 823 38.88 8.29 4.69
C ASP A 823 39.67 9.56 4.35
N ILE A 824 38.96 10.68 4.23
CA ILE A 824 39.55 11.99 3.89
C ILE A 824 40.54 12.49 4.97
N GLY A 825 40.40 11.98 6.20
CA GLY A 825 41.31 12.26 7.32
C GLY A 825 42.69 11.62 7.14
N ASN A 826 42.80 10.58 6.31
CA ASN A 826 44.03 9.87 6.03
C ASN A 826 44.57 10.22 4.64
N ARG A 827 45.54 11.15 4.62
CA ARG A 827 46.16 11.61 3.38
C ARG A 827 46.70 10.48 2.49
N ALA A 828 47.27 9.43 3.06
CA ALA A 828 47.85 8.34 2.27
C ALA A 828 46.76 7.56 1.49
N LYS A 829 45.56 7.41 2.08
CA LYS A 829 44.41 6.79 1.41
C LYS A 829 43.86 7.68 0.29
N VAL A 830 43.76 9.00 0.53
CA VAL A 830 43.36 9.97 -0.51
C VAL A 830 44.36 10.02 -1.67
N GLU A 831 45.66 10.00 -1.36
CA GLU A 831 46.75 9.94 -2.35
C GLU A 831 46.66 8.67 -3.22
N ASP A 832 46.35 7.53 -2.62
CA ASP A 832 46.15 6.25 -3.33
C ASP A 832 44.89 6.30 -4.20
N PHE A 833 43.76 6.79 -3.66
CA PHE A 833 42.51 6.97 -4.40
C PHE A 833 42.70 7.85 -5.66
N VAL A 834 43.33 9.03 -5.51
CA VAL A 834 43.62 9.93 -6.65
C VAL A 834 44.51 9.23 -7.68
N SER A 835 45.54 8.50 -7.24
CA SER A 835 46.46 7.81 -8.15
C SER A 835 45.77 6.68 -8.92
N GLN A 836 44.85 5.96 -8.28
CA GLN A 836 44.05 4.90 -8.90
C GLN A 836 43.09 5.47 -9.95
N VAL A 837 42.33 6.52 -9.63
CA VAL A 837 41.42 7.17 -10.61
C VAL A 837 42.20 7.70 -11.82
N TYR A 838 43.37 8.31 -11.60
CA TYR A 838 44.25 8.73 -12.71
C TYR A 838 44.74 7.55 -13.57
N GLY A 839 45.11 6.43 -12.93
CA GLY A 839 45.50 5.21 -13.64
C GLY A 839 44.35 4.63 -14.47
N ASN A 840 43.15 4.61 -13.92
CA ASN A 840 41.94 4.10 -14.55
C ASN A 840 41.55 4.94 -15.76
N VAL A 841 41.43 6.26 -15.60
CA VAL A 841 40.92 7.16 -16.63
C VAL A 841 42.00 7.52 -17.66
N LEU A 842 43.25 7.75 -17.23
CA LEU A 842 44.30 8.32 -18.09
C LEU A 842 45.45 7.35 -18.41
N GLY A 843 45.51 6.17 -17.79
CA GLY A 843 46.57 5.18 -18.03
C GLY A 843 47.96 5.61 -17.54
N ARG A 844 48.03 6.65 -16.71
CA ARG A 844 49.30 7.24 -16.23
C ARG A 844 49.16 7.79 -14.82
N GLN A 845 50.30 8.04 -14.20
CA GLN A 845 50.34 8.74 -12.92
C GLN A 845 50.04 10.24 -13.09
N PRO A 846 49.44 10.89 -12.07
CA PRO A 846 49.23 12.33 -12.07
C PRO A 846 50.58 13.07 -12.05
N ASP A 847 50.64 14.24 -12.68
CA ASP A 847 51.78 15.12 -12.50
C ASP A 847 51.77 15.74 -11.09
N SER A 848 52.93 16.21 -10.62
CA SER A 848 53.06 16.69 -9.23
C SER A 848 52.16 17.88 -8.91
N ALA A 849 51.76 18.71 -9.88
CA ALA A 849 50.90 19.85 -9.62
C ALA A 849 49.44 19.40 -9.51
N GLY A 850 48.96 18.61 -10.47
CA GLY A 850 47.59 18.06 -10.45
C GLY A 850 47.35 17.11 -9.27
N PHE A 851 48.33 16.27 -8.93
CA PHE A 851 48.25 15.37 -7.78
C PHE A 851 48.05 16.13 -6.47
N ASN A 852 48.88 17.15 -6.23
CA ASN A 852 48.77 17.94 -4.99
C ASN A 852 47.46 18.72 -4.93
N PHE A 853 47.01 19.28 -6.07
CA PHE A 853 45.73 19.98 -6.14
C PHE A 853 44.57 19.06 -5.73
N TRP A 854 44.40 17.91 -6.37
CA TRP A 854 43.25 17.04 -6.09
C TRP A 854 43.26 16.43 -4.70
N VAL A 855 44.44 16.09 -4.17
CA VAL A 855 44.56 15.63 -2.78
C VAL A 855 44.20 16.76 -1.80
N GLU A 856 44.58 18.01 -2.09
CA GLU A 856 44.20 19.15 -1.24
C GLU A 856 42.69 19.41 -1.27
N GLU A 857 42.07 19.42 -2.46
CA GLU A 857 40.62 19.64 -2.63
C GLU A 857 39.80 18.56 -1.92
N LEU A 858 40.06 17.27 -2.15
CA LEU A 858 39.32 16.18 -1.51
C LEU A 858 39.45 16.15 0.03
N GLN A 859 40.56 16.65 0.58
CA GLN A 859 40.77 16.66 2.04
C GLN A 859 40.15 17.88 2.74
N HIS A 860 39.97 19.00 2.05
CA HIS A 860 39.68 20.28 2.70
C HIS A 860 38.50 21.04 2.11
N ASP A 861 38.09 20.77 0.88
CA ASP A 861 36.91 21.38 0.28
C ASP A 861 35.70 20.44 0.48
N PRO A 862 34.74 20.79 1.36
CA PRO A 862 33.56 19.97 1.61
C PRO A 862 32.60 19.90 0.42
N THR A 863 32.82 20.67 -0.65
CA THR A 863 32.04 20.63 -1.88
C THR A 863 32.60 19.66 -2.91
N ILE A 864 33.79 19.10 -2.69
CA ILE A 864 34.44 18.14 -3.58
C ILE A 864 34.37 16.75 -2.96
N SER A 865 33.33 16.01 -3.31
CA SER A 865 33.18 14.60 -2.98
C SER A 865 33.94 13.70 -3.98
N PRO A 866 34.16 12.41 -3.66
CA PRO A 866 34.82 11.46 -4.57
C PRO A 866 34.17 11.37 -5.95
N ASP A 867 32.84 11.40 -6.02
CA ASP A 867 32.06 11.41 -7.27
C ASP A 867 32.28 12.68 -8.10
N ILE A 868 32.25 13.86 -7.46
CA ILE A 868 32.56 15.14 -8.13
C ILE A 868 34.01 15.15 -8.66
N PHE A 869 34.96 14.61 -7.88
CA PHE A 869 36.34 14.47 -8.32
C PHE A 869 36.46 13.57 -9.56
N ILE A 870 35.82 12.39 -9.55
CA ILE A 870 35.84 11.46 -10.69
C ILE A 870 35.27 12.12 -11.95
N LEU A 871 34.12 12.77 -11.83
CA LEU A 871 33.50 13.52 -12.94
C LEU A 871 34.40 14.65 -13.45
N ALA A 872 35.12 15.33 -12.56
CA ALA A 872 36.07 16.35 -12.96
C ALA A 872 37.29 15.78 -13.71
N ILE A 873 37.77 14.58 -13.35
CA ILE A 873 38.85 13.89 -14.08
C ILE A 873 38.37 13.47 -15.47
N ILE A 874 37.18 12.88 -15.58
CA ILE A 874 36.56 12.50 -16.86
C ILE A 874 36.38 13.75 -17.73
N GLY A 875 35.70 14.78 -17.23
CA GLY A 875 35.45 16.02 -17.97
C GLY A 875 36.73 16.75 -18.38
N GLY A 876 37.76 16.74 -17.52
CA GLY A 876 39.07 17.31 -17.83
C GLY A 876 39.82 16.58 -18.94
N ALA A 877 39.66 15.25 -19.04
CA ALA A 877 40.23 14.44 -20.11
C ALA A 877 39.48 14.64 -21.43
N LYS A 878 38.13 14.68 -21.40
CA LYS A 878 37.29 14.88 -22.59
C LYS A 878 37.42 16.27 -23.19
N PHE A 879 37.47 17.30 -22.34
CA PHE A 879 37.41 18.70 -22.75
C PHE A 879 38.53 19.53 -22.11
N PRO A 880 39.80 19.29 -22.47
CA PRO A 880 40.92 19.98 -21.84
C PRO A 880 40.88 21.48 -22.17
N ALA A 881 40.76 22.33 -21.14
CA ALA A 881 40.70 23.78 -21.30
C ALA A 881 41.93 24.39 -22.00
N ASN A 882 43.10 23.74 -21.90
CA ASN A 882 44.33 24.10 -22.59
C ASN A 882 44.98 22.85 -23.22
N PRO A 883 44.66 22.51 -24.49
CA PRO A 883 45.18 21.32 -25.13
C PRO A 883 46.71 21.31 -25.22
N THR A 884 47.33 20.24 -24.73
CA THR A 884 48.74 19.91 -24.85
C THR A 884 48.89 18.53 -25.49
N PRO A 885 50.09 18.12 -25.95
CA PRO A 885 50.29 16.76 -26.43
C PRO A 885 49.90 15.68 -25.41
N GLN A 886 50.07 15.96 -24.10
CA GLN A 886 49.66 15.01 -23.06
C GLN A 886 48.15 14.96 -22.90
N THR A 887 47.45 16.09 -22.85
CA THR A 887 45.98 16.08 -22.66
C THR A 887 45.25 15.54 -23.89
N LEU A 888 45.84 15.67 -25.09
CA LEU A 888 45.32 15.01 -26.29
C LEU A 888 45.52 13.49 -26.21
N ALA A 889 46.68 13.03 -25.71
CA ALA A 889 46.90 11.61 -25.46
C ALA A 889 45.95 11.06 -24.36
N ASP A 890 45.65 11.85 -23.34
CA ASP A 890 44.69 11.49 -22.29
C ASP A 890 43.26 11.37 -22.85
N GLN A 891 42.86 12.32 -23.72
CA GLN A 891 41.58 12.29 -24.43
C GLN A 891 41.46 11.04 -25.31
N ASP A 892 42.48 10.77 -26.14
CA ASP A 892 42.53 9.60 -27.03
C ASP A 892 42.49 8.28 -26.22
N TYR A 893 43.19 8.23 -25.08
CA TYR A 893 43.24 7.06 -24.21
C TYR A 893 41.86 6.75 -23.61
N LEU A 894 41.17 7.74 -23.05
CA LEU A 894 39.84 7.56 -22.48
C LEU A 894 38.82 7.20 -23.55
N ALA A 895 38.83 7.90 -24.69
CA ALA A 895 37.93 7.61 -25.81
C ALA A 895 38.11 6.17 -26.31
N THR A 896 39.35 5.70 -26.47
CA THR A 896 39.63 4.31 -26.89
C THR A 896 39.13 3.29 -25.85
N LYS A 897 39.26 3.59 -24.55
CA LYS A 897 38.69 2.71 -23.51
C LYS A 897 37.16 2.70 -23.54
N ALA A 898 36.53 3.85 -23.79
CA ALA A 898 35.09 3.91 -23.98
C ALA A 898 34.64 3.08 -25.18
N ASP A 899 35.37 3.13 -26.30
CA ASP A 899 35.12 2.29 -27.49
C ASP A 899 35.27 0.79 -27.17
N ILE A 900 36.30 0.39 -26.42
CA ILE A 900 36.45 -1.00 -25.93
C ILE A 900 35.25 -1.39 -25.07
N GLY A 901 34.80 -0.50 -24.18
CA GLY A 901 33.65 -0.72 -23.31
C GLY A 901 32.34 -0.87 -24.09
N ALA A 902 32.10 0.01 -25.07
CA ALA A 902 30.96 -0.05 -25.96
C ALA A 902 30.99 -1.33 -26.81
N TYR A 903 32.16 -1.73 -27.31
CA TYR A 903 32.30 -2.97 -28.07
C TYR A 903 31.93 -4.20 -27.20
N PHE A 904 32.40 -4.26 -25.96
CA PHE A 904 32.08 -5.35 -25.02
C PHE A 904 30.58 -5.40 -24.65
N ALA A 905 30.02 -4.29 -24.18
CA ALA A 905 28.69 -4.28 -23.56
C ALA A 905 27.56 -4.05 -24.57
N ILE A 906 27.76 -3.15 -25.55
CA ILE A 906 26.70 -2.74 -26.49
C ILE A 906 26.75 -3.61 -27.74
N THR A 907 27.92 -3.74 -28.36
CA THR A 907 28.06 -4.48 -29.63
C THR A 907 28.01 -5.99 -29.40
N ARG A 908 28.73 -6.50 -28.40
CA ARG A 908 28.73 -7.94 -28.06
C ARG A 908 27.69 -8.34 -27.02
N GLY A 909 27.13 -7.39 -26.27
CA GLY A 909 26.07 -7.70 -25.30
C GLY A 909 26.54 -8.51 -24.09
N MET A 910 27.83 -8.51 -23.75
CA MET A 910 28.36 -9.40 -22.71
C MET A 910 28.20 -8.82 -21.31
N SER A 911 27.96 -9.69 -20.31
CA SER A 911 27.71 -9.27 -18.93
C SER A 911 28.67 -9.85 -17.88
N ASP A 912 29.62 -10.72 -18.27
CA ASP A 912 30.61 -11.24 -17.33
C ASP A 912 31.62 -10.14 -16.96
N THR A 913 31.61 -9.73 -15.69
CA THR A 913 32.45 -8.64 -15.18
C THR A 913 33.93 -9.02 -15.10
N GLY A 914 34.24 -10.31 -14.98
CA GLY A 914 35.59 -10.85 -15.01
C GLY A 914 36.22 -10.76 -16.39
N ASP A 915 35.46 -11.08 -17.43
CA ASP A 915 35.88 -10.98 -18.83
C ASP A 915 36.00 -9.51 -19.27
N ALA A 916 35.09 -8.67 -18.79
CA ALA A 916 35.15 -7.21 -18.96
C ALA A 916 36.45 -6.63 -18.39
N ALA A 917 36.83 -7.04 -17.18
CA ALA A 917 38.04 -6.59 -16.51
C ALA A 917 39.32 -7.13 -17.17
N GLN A 918 39.34 -8.41 -17.53
CA GLN A 918 40.46 -9.05 -18.22
C GLN A 918 40.76 -8.38 -19.56
N SER A 919 39.71 -8.12 -20.35
CA SER A 919 39.84 -7.50 -21.67
C SER A 919 40.31 -6.04 -21.57
N MET A 920 39.73 -5.25 -20.66
CA MET A 920 40.11 -3.86 -20.46
C MET A 920 41.56 -3.71 -19.97
N ALA A 921 42.03 -4.63 -19.12
CA ALA A 921 43.39 -4.59 -18.56
C ALA A 921 44.50 -4.82 -19.59
N LEU A 922 44.20 -5.37 -20.78
CA LEU A 922 45.17 -5.56 -21.84
C LEU A 922 45.55 -4.23 -22.52
N PHE A 923 44.65 -3.26 -22.53
CA PHE A 923 44.87 -1.97 -23.18
C PHE A 923 45.80 -1.07 -22.37
N ASN A 924 46.84 -0.54 -23.02
CA ASN A 924 47.82 0.35 -22.41
C ASN A 924 48.10 1.62 -23.23
N GLY A 925 47.20 1.96 -24.17
CA GLY A 925 47.32 3.15 -25.00
C GLY A 925 48.09 2.95 -26.31
N THR A 926 48.38 1.71 -26.71
CA THR A 926 49.05 1.39 -27.98
C THR A 926 48.15 0.59 -28.91
N ASP A 927 48.30 0.74 -30.23
CA ASP A 927 47.54 -0.01 -31.24
C ASP A 927 47.62 -1.53 -31.02
N TRP A 928 48.81 -2.06 -30.67
CA TRP A 928 48.97 -3.48 -30.39
C TRP A 928 48.18 -3.95 -29.16
N SER A 929 48.08 -3.10 -28.14
CA SER A 929 47.28 -3.40 -26.95
C SER A 929 45.78 -3.30 -27.20
N LEU A 930 45.37 -2.42 -28.12
CA LEU A 930 43.99 -2.33 -28.59
C LEU A 930 43.60 -3.61 -29.36
N ASP A 931 44.43 -4.04 -30.32
CA ASP A 931 44.23 -5.30 -31.05
C ASP A 931 44.13 -6.49 -30.08
N ALA A 932 44.95 -6.51 -29.03
CA ALA A 932 44.93 -7.55 -28.01
C ALA A 932 43.64 -7.52 -27.17
N ALA A 933 43.16 -6.33 -26.79
CA ALA A 933 41.89 -6.18 -26.06
C ALA A 933 40.71 -6.66 -26.92
N ILE A 934 40.62 -6.21 -28.18
CA ILE A 934 39.56 -6.64 -29.12
C ILE A 934 39.59 -8.16 -29.32
N ALA A 935 40.78 -8.74 -29.55
CA ALA A 935 40.92 -10.19 -29.70
C ALA A 935 40.53 -10.97 -28.43
N SER A 936 40.73 -10.39 -27.24
CA SER A 936 40.26 -10.96 -25.98
C SER A 936 38.73 -10.95 -25.92
N ILE A 937 38.11 -9.80 -26.22
CA ILE A 937 36.65 -9.63 -26.25
C ILE A 937 36.02 -10.63 -27.22
N ASP A 938 36.56 -10.75 -28.43
CA ASP A 938 36.05 -11.71 -29.43
C ASP A 938 36.18 -13.15 -28.94
N ALA A 939 37.28 -13.51 -28.26
CA ALA A 939 37.47 -14.84 -27.72
C ALA A 939 36.54 -15.17 -26.54
N HIS A 940 36.20 -14.18 -25.70
CA HIS A 940 35.19 -14.31 -24.65
C HIS A 940 33.79 -14.41 -25.25
N TYR A 941 33.49 -13.57 -26.24
CA TYR A 941 32.22 -13.60 -26.96
C TYR A 941 31.98 -14.95 -27.66
N ASP A 942 33.00 -15.52 -28.29
CA ASP A 942 32.93 -16.86 -28.89
C ASP A 942 32.59 -17.95 -27.85
N GLN A 943 32.98 -17.78 -26.59
CA GLN A 943 32.63 -18.69 -25.50
C GLN A 943 31.21 -18.42 -24.99
N ALA A 944 30.85 -17.15 -24.82
CA ALA A 944 29.51 -16.71 -24.39
C ALA A 944 28.41 -17.12 -25.39
N LEU A 945 28.75 -17.29 -26.67
CA LEU A 945 27.85 -17.81 -27.70
C LEU A 945 27.55 -19.31 -27.58
N ASP A 946 28.24 -20.06 -26.71
CA ASP A 946 27.97 -21.49 -26.55
C ASP A 946 26.49 -21.71 -26.14
N PRO A 947 25.76 -22.59 -26.85
CA PRO A 947 24.32 -22.75 -26.65
C PRO A 947 23.91 -23.41 -25.34
N TYR A 948 24.85 -23.96 -24.55
CA TYR A 948 24.52 -24.72 -23.34
C TYR A 948 25.31 -24.27 -22.11
N SER A 949 26.48 -23.69 -22.31
CA SER A 949 27.35 -23.20 -21.25
C SER A 949 27.86 -21.78 -21.48
N GLY A 950 27.28 -21.07 -22.45
CA GLY A 950 27.58 -19.67 -22.69
C GLY A 950 26.95 -18.75 -21.66
N ASP A 951 26.77 -17.48 -22.02
CA ASP A 951 26.19 -16.45 -21.16
C ASP A 951 24.92 -15.86 -21.77
N PHE A 952 24.10 -15.23 -20.92
CA PHE A 952 22.99 -14.43 -21.42
C PHE A 952 23.55 -13.14 -22.04
N LEU A 953 23.19 -12.89 -23.30
CA LEU A 953 23.72 -11.77 -24.09
C LEU A 953 22.64 -10.69 -24.30
N MET A 954 23.02 -9.42 -24.18
CA MET A 954 22.12 -8.27 -24.23
C MET A 954 22.61 -7.14 -25.16
N PRO A 955 22.83 -7.39 -26.47
CA PRO A 955 23.30 -6.36 -27.38
C PRO A 955 22.26 -5.25 -27.61
N LEU A 956 22.75 -4.01 -27.77
CA LEU A 956 21.93 -2.82 -28.03
C LEU A 956 22.29 -2.22 -29.39
N VAL A 957 21.44 -2.48 -30.38
CA VAL A 957 21.70 -2.18 -31.79
C VAL A 957 21.17 -0.80 -32.17
N GLY A 958 22.03 0.01 -32.77
CA GLY A 958 21.67 1.30 -33.36
C GLY A 958 21.69 2.49 -32.40
N VAL A 959 22.17 2.30 -31.17
CA VAL A 959 22.49 3.40 -30.24
C VAL A 959 23.92 3.89 -30.48
N ILE A 960 24.88 2.98 -30.50
CA ILE A 960 26.28 3.24 -30.87
C ILE A 960 26.66 2.28 -32.01
N ASP A 961 27.25 2.82 -33.08
CA ASP A 961 27.80 2.01 -34.17
C ASP A 961 28.98 1.17 -33.66
N ASP A 962 29.24 0.00 -34.26
CA ASP A 962 30.42 -0.81 -33.93
C ASP A 962 31.70 0.03 -34.09
N PRO A 963 32.40 0.38 -33.00
CA PRO A 963 33.54 1.30 -33.04
C PRO A 963 34.74 0.71 -33.81
N PHE A 964 34.75 -0.61 -34.03
CA PHE A 964 35.81 -1.32 -34.72
C PHE A 964 35.34 -2.00 -36.02
N GLY A 965 34.10 -1.75 -36.43
CA GLY A 965 33.53 -2.26 -37.66
C GLY A 965 34.28 -1.74 -38.90
N VAL A 966 34.61 -2.64 -39.83
CA VAL A 966 35.10 -2.24 -41.16
C VAL A 966 33.90 -1.77 -41.99
N GLY A 967 33.78 -0.45 -42.17
CA GLY A 967 32.73 0.19 -42.97
C GLY A 967 32.74 -0.11 -44.47
#